data_AF-A0A4Y7SWU0-F1
#
_entry.id   AF-A0A4Y7SWU0-F1
#
_cell.length_a   1.000
_cell.length_b   1.000
_cell.length_c   1.000
_cell.angle_alpha   90.00
_cell.angle_beta   90.00
_cell.angle_gamma   90.00
#
_symmetry.space_group_name_H-M   'P 1'
#
loop_
_entity.id
_entity.type
_entity.pdbx_description
1 polymer ?
#
loop_
_entity_poly.entity_id
_entity_poly.type
_entity_poly.pdbx_seq_one_letter_code
_entity_poly.pdbx_strand_id
1 'polypeptide(L)'
;MDRMLYQGAFRNVPDEVMEEILSYNLLVPESLFYSPYQHFGKYDLSDLSSSVVLEVCRRWMRIGTPLLYETVVLRSKPQVLALRTALDGNRALCRYIKKLRVEDTYGMAIADVMQMCSAVTDVWVSLRLQSGGCETGKGIQKGLKYLNPRNVVFWDYSMGKMRPYNLRFPLFEALEGMLPEWKRLTTLRYLSEPGWMDGCAREMISKVHELCPDLEHLYFTDFYFSRSPSLLSSLSKAKKLKKIWILEGVDESSFSNHDLSEVISDQHKNILKKVAIYQPHSSQPAPLPPSTPEPSNWTLNLAPMNAAAPLTRTFVLSHILAHCAGLPDIPNREEMGIWKVPILRTFSKVSREFRNVALPFLYSDIELKTGSQCRALDQILEVYPYGVHIRHIKGNISDLLLVPEFRHILRKAVNMVSLQGTPEYPITCDDLSVLSILAGKTLRFLDAAIKDRQEWRPSVVDWLSLSVSLWGLRHLTMLVWSNEGSFDLETMDAPAFRDSLPNLTTLSYNSKVATLMDLLCYVDLPELMQVEILVEECDVSVCRGFLQVHGYKLQHLDLPFPSFSSDLFTNLCPNVWSFKLDIADSKVPANANIFSDVRFNDLLEELHIYAAPHKKERDLRFLENVDFSGFFSLANIYLESFSWPTEQCAITKSLMVRLAEKWWLEWGLRTADANRTAWKPRLKAPRSSRRVTGRRQLATLR
;
A
#
# COMPACT_ATOMS: atom_id res chain seq x y z
N MET A 1 -47.47 -22.77 -2.34
CA MET A 1 -47.42 -22.74 -0.87
C MET A 1 -46.05 -22.36 -0.32
N ASP A 2 -44.99 -22.29 -1.15
CA ASP A 2 -43.60 -22.04 -0.67
C ASP A 2 -43.18 -20.59 -0.43
N ARG A 3 -44.05 -19.58 -0.59
CA ARG A 3 -43.72 -18.19 -0.21
C ARG A 3 -43.83 -17.90 1.30
N MET A 4 -44.36 -18.84 2.10
CA MET A 4 -44.58 -18.63 3.54
C MET A 4 -43.45 -19.12 4.45
N LEU A 5 -42.51 -19.93 3.97
CA LEU A 5 -41.46 -20.51 4.83
C LEU A 5 -40.15 -19.69 4.88
N TYR A 6 -39.93 -18.78 3.93
CA TYR A 6 -38.72 -17.95 3.83
C TYR A 6 -38.63 -16.79 4.84
N GLN A 7 -39.70 -16.55 5.59
CA GLN A 7 -39.79 -15.42 6.51
C GLN A 7 -39.28 -15.75 7.94
N GLY A 8 -38.96 -16.99 8.28
CA GLY A 8 -38.70 -17.37 9.67
C GLY A 8 -37.36 -16.91 10.26
N ALA A 9 -36.25 -17.13 9.54
CA ALA A 9 -34.92 -17.03 10.16
C ALA A 9 -34.52 -15.57 10.51
N PHE A 10 -34.73 -14.62 9.59
CA PHE A 10 -34.38 -13.20 9.82
C PHE A 10 -35.52 -12.33 10.39
N ARG A 11 -36.79 -12.80 10.38
CA ARG A 11 -37.85 -12.08 11.12
C ARG A 11 -37.65 -12.17 12.62
N ASN A 12 -37.12 -13.29 13.10
CA ASN A 12 -36.96 -13.53 14.52
C ASN A 12 -35.63 -13.00 15.08
N VAL A 13 -34.70 -12.55 14.23
CA VAL A 13 -33.51 -11.83 14.69
C VAL A 13 -33.97 -10.52 15.33
N PRO A 14 -33.64 -10.22 16.59
CA PRO A 14 -33.96 -8.94 17.22
C PRO A 14 -33.33 -7.75 16.49
N ASP A 15 -33.91 -6.55 16.61
CA ASP A 15 -33.38 -5.36 15.94
C ASP A 15 -31.93 -5.07 16.39
N GLU A 16 -31.59 -5.36 17.64
CA GLU A 16 -30.28 -5.15 18.26
C GLU A 16 -29.19 -6.02 17.63
N VAL A 17 -29.50 -7.29 17.37
CA VAL A 17 -28.56 -8.20 16.70
C VAL A 17 -28.35 -7.78 15.24
N MET A 18 -29.42 -7.30 14.60
CA MET A 18 -29.33 -6.78 13.24
C MET A 18 -28.52 -5.48 13.18
N GLU A 19 -28.70 -4.60 14.17
CA GLU A 19 -27.89 -3.40 14.35
C GLU A 19 -26.42 -3.75 14.54
N GLU A 20 -26.10 -4.72 15.40
CA GLU A 20 -24.72 -5.18 15.62
C GLU A 20 -24.09 -5.72 14.32
N ILE A 21 -24.80 -6.58 13.57
CA ILE A 21 -24.33 -7.09 12.26
C ILE A 21 -24.10 -5.96 11.25
N LEU A 22 -25.05 -5.03 11.17
CA LEU A 22 -24.96 -3.90 10.25
C LEU A 22 -23.85 -2.92 10.66
N SER A 23 -23.59 -2.78 11.96
CA SER A 23 -22.58 -1.87 12.50
C SER A 23 -21.17 -2.21 12.00
N TYR A 24 -20.86 -3.51 11.84
CA TYR A 24 -19.59 -3.96 11.29
C TYR A 24 -19.34 -3.48 9.85
N ASN A 25 -20.41 -3.28 9.07
CA ASN A 25 -20.31 -2.90 7.66
C ASN A 25 -20.56 -1.40 7.42
N LEU A 26 -21.38 -0.77 8.27
CA LEU A 26 -21.86 0.59 8.06
C LEU A 26 -21.18 1.62 8.96
N LEU A 27 -20.68 1.24 10.15
CA LEU A 27 -20.01 2.19 11.03
C LEU A 27 -18.52 2.33 10.71
N VAL A 28 -18.05 3.56 10.78
CA VAL A 28 -16.64 3.91 10.71
C VAL A 28 -16.02 3.81 12.10
N PRO A 29 -15.00 2.97 12.33
CA PRO A 29 -14.31 2.92 13.61
C PRO A 29 -13.74 4.28 14.02
N GLU A 30 -13.75 4.60 15.32
CA GLU A 30 -13.26 5.90 15.80
C GLU A 30 -11.78 6.13 15.50
N SER A 31 -10.96 5.08 15.65
CA SER A 31 -9.54 5.11 15.30
C SER A 31 -9.34 5.53 13.85
N LEU A 32 -10.18 5.04 12.95
CA LEU A 32 -10.17 5.39 11.53
C LEU A 32 -10.65 6.82 11.28
N PHE A 33 -11.78 7.23 11.88
CA PHE A 33 -12.32 8.58 11.73
C PHE A 33 -11.30 9.66 12.11
N TYR A 34 -10.56 9.43 13.20
CA TYR A 34 -9.55 10.35 13.69
C TYR A 34 -8.16 10.17 13.08
N SER A 35 -7.93 9.12 12.29
CA SER A 35 -6.63 8.85 11.69
C SER A 35 -6.29 9.88 10.60
N PRO A 36 -5.13 10.55 10.69
CA PRO A 36 -4.66 11.45 9.65
C PRO A 36 -4.05 10.72 8.44
N TYR A 37 -3.64 9.46 8.61
CA TYR A 37 -2.87 8.70 7.63
C TYR A 37 -3.71 7.68 6.84
N GLN A 38 -4.92 7.36 7.32
CA GLN A 38 -5.77 6.40 6.64
C GLN A 38 -6.62 7.11 5.59
N HIS A 39 -6.32 6.83 4.32
CA HIS A 39 -7.23 7.14 3.23
C HIS A 39 -8.45 6.22 3.35
N PHE A 40 -9.63 6.80 3.57
CA PHE A 40 -10.92 6.08 3.48
C PHE A 40 -11.14 5.39 2.13
N GLY A 41 -10.32 5.69 1.11
CA GLY A 41 -10.33 4.99 -0.17
C GLY A 41 -9.74 3.59 -0.13
N LYS A 42 -8.99 3.25 0.93
CA LYS A 42 -8.50 1.88 1.17
C LYS A 42 -9.45 1.05 2.05
N TYR A 43 -10.52 1.66 2.59
CA TYR A 43 -11.58 0.97 3.35
C TYR A 43 -12.77 0.58 2.47
N ASP A 44 -12.54 0.26 1.18
CA ASP A 44 -13.50 -0.52 0.40
C ASP A 44 -13.46 -1.97 0.94
N LEU A 45 -14.14 -2.20 2.06
CA LEU A 45 -14.36 -3.54 2.63
C LEU A 45 -15.17 -4.45 1.68
N SER A 46 -15.71 -3.89 0.60
CA SER A 46 -16.37 -4.59 -0.51
C SER A 46 -16.35 -3.69 -1.75
N ASP A 47 -16.16 -4.25 -2.96
CA ASP A 47 -16.50 -3.58 -4.23
C ASP A 47 -17.97 -3.10 -4.27
N LEU A 48 -18.79 -3.57 -3.32
CA LEU A 48 -20.16 -3.17 -3.12
C LEU A 48 -20.22 -1.89 -2.28
N SER A 49 -20.97 -0.90 -2.77
CA SER A 49 -21.32 0.28 -1.99
C SER A 49 -21.99 -0.14 -0.67
N SER A 50 -21.67 0.53 0.44
CA SER A 50 -22.32 0.31 1.73
C SER A 50 -23.85 0.47 1.67
N SER A 51 -24.37 1.18 0.67
CA SER A 51 -25.82 1.27 0.43
C SER A 51 -26.46 -0.05 -0.03
N VAL A 52 -25.71 -0.97 -0.66
CA VAL A 52 -26.23 -2.27 -1.13
C VAL A 52 -26.76 -3.10 0.04
N VAL A 53 -26.12 -2.99 1.20
CA VAL A 53 -26.57 -3.64 2.44
C VAL A 53 -27.98 -3.18 2.83
N LEU A 54 -28.36 -1.94 2.52
CA LEU A 54 -29.69 -1.41 2.82
C LEU A 54 -30.77 -1.87 1.84
N GLU A 55 -30.39 -2.44 0.69
CA GLU A 55 -31.32 -2.91 -0.34
C GLU A 55 -31.91 -4.29 -0.04
N VAL A 56 -31.37 -5.00 0.96
CA VAL A 56 -31.80 -6.37 1.34
C VAL A 56 -33.28 -6.42 1.70
N CYS A 57 -33.73 -5.57 2.63
CA CYS A 57 -35.15 -5.44 2.98
C CYS A 57 -35.46 -4.13 3.72
N ARG A 58 -36.74 -3.77 3.85
CA ARG A 58 -37.19 -2.55 4.56
C ARG A 58 -36.72 -2.49 6.03
N ARG A 59 -36.57 -3.64 6.69
CA ARG A 59 -36.09 -3.69 8.09
C ARG A 59 -34.61 -3.31 8.18
N TRP A 60 -33.79 -3.87 7.29
CA TRP A 60 -32.37 -3.53 7.17
C TRP A 60 -32.20 -2.06 6.80
N MET A 61 -32.97 -1.56 5.84
CA MET A 61 -32.99 -0.14 5.51
C MET A 61 -33.33 0.73 6.73
N ARG A 62 -34.38 0.39 7.50
CA ARG A 62 -34.78 1.15 8.69
C ARG A 62 -33.69 1.18 9.77
N ILE A 63 -33.06 0.05 10.06
CA ILE A 63 -32.03 -0.10 11.12
C ILE A 63 -30.68 0.45 10.66
N GLY A 64 -30.30 0.17 9.41
CA GLY A 64 -29.01 0.55 8.85
C GLY A 64 -28.92 1.99 8.38
N THR A 65 -30.04 2.67 8.07
CA THR A 65 -29.99 4.09 7.66
C THR A 65 -29.35 4.99 8.74
N PRO A 66 -29.74 4.90 10.03
CA PRO A 66 -29.03 5.61 11.10
C PRO A 66 -27.52 5.33 11.13
N LEU A 67 -27.12 4.06 11.02
CA LEU A 67 -25.72 3.64 11.06
C LEU A 67 -24.92 4.20 9.86
N LEU A 68 -25.47 4.10 8.65
CA LEU A 68 -24.85 4.61 7.42
C LEU A 68 -24.61 6.12 7.49
N TYR A 69 -25.56 6.87 8.05
CA TYR A 69 -25.45 8.33 8.14
C TYR A 69 -24.74 8.81 9.40
N GLU A 70 -24.44 7.93 10.37
CA GLU A 70 -23.79 8.34 11.62
C GLU A 70 -22.46 9.05 11.37
N THR A 71 -21.64 8.47 10.48
CA THR A 71 -20.35 9.03 10.09
C THR A 71 -20.32 9.35 8.60
N VAL A 72 -20.23 10.64 8.30
CA VAL A 72 -20.14 11.15 6.93
C VAL A 72 -18.72 11.58 6.62
N VAL A 73 -18.13 11.02 5.56
CA VAL A 73 -16.78 11.37 5.09
C VAL A 73 -16.88 11.97 3.68
N LEU A 74 -16.54 13.26 3.57
CA LEU A 74 -16.61 14.04 2.34
C LEU A 74 -15.21 14.21 1.76
N ARG A 75 -14.98 13.57 0.60
CA ARG A 75 -13.67 13.50 -0.08
C ARG A 75 -13.67 14.12 -1.47
N SER A 76 -14.85 14.48 -1.97
CA SER A 76 -15.00 15.08 -3.29
C SER A 76 -16.20 16.01 -3.35
N LYS A 77 -16.15 16.99 -4.25
CA LYS A 77 -17.26 17.92 -4.50
C LYS A 77 -18.56 17.21 -4.90
N PRO A 78 -18.56 16.17 -5.77
CA PRO A 78 -19.77 15.41 -6.06
C PRO A 78 -20.41 14.77 -4.81
N GLN A 79 -19.61 14.24 -3.88
CA GLN A 79 -20.14 13.69 -2.62
C GLN A 79 -20.84 14.76 -1.77
N VAL A 80 -20.26 15.96 -1.67
CA VAL A 80 -20.89 17.08 -0.93
C VAL A 80 -22.23 17.48 -1.56
N LEU A 81 -22.28 17.57 -2.89
CA LEU A 81 -23.52 17.91 -3.61
C LEU A 81 -24.57 16.81 -3.51
N ALA A 82 -24.17 15.54 -3.60
CA ALA A 82 -25.06 14.39 -3.44
C ALA A 82 -25.65 14.35 -2.02
N LEU A 83 -24.81 14.52 -0.99
CA LEU A 83 -25.28 14.58 0.38
C LEU A 83 -26.22 15.76 0.60
N ARG A 84 -25.85 16.97 0.16
CA ARG A 84 -26.73 18.14 0.23
C ARG A 84 -28.09 17.85 -0.38
N THR A 85 -28.11 17.28 -1.59
CA THR A 85 -29.37 16.94 -2.30
C THR A 85 -30.19 15.93 -1.50
N ALA A 86 -29.55 14.92 -0.90
CA ALA A 86 -30.22 13.94 -0.05
C ALA A 86 -30.82 14.57 1.21
N LEU A 87 -30.09 15.48 1.87
CA LEU A 87 -30.56 16.20 3.07
C LEU A 87 -31.68 17.20 2.75
N ASP A 88 -31.61 17.86 1.60
CA ASP A 88 -32.68 18.73 1.11
C ASP A 88 -33.96 17.93 0.83
N GLY A 89 -33.83 16.73 0.24
CA GLY A 89 -34.95 15.82 -0.01
C GLY A 89 -35.51 15.16 1.24
N ASN A 90 -34.69 14.93 2.27
CA ASN A 90 -35.11 14.33 3.53
C ASN A 90 -34.31 14.86 4.73
N ARG A 91 -34.79 15.97 5.29
CA ARG A 91 -34.16 16.61 6.46
C ARG A 91 -34.11 15.74 7.72
N ALA A 92 -34.91 14.68 7.81
CA ALA A 92 -34.83 13.77 8.95
C ALA A 92 -33.48 13.03 9.00
N LEU A 93 -32.76 12.91 7.88
CA LEU A 93 -31.44 12.30 7.83
C LEU A 93 -30.38 13.11 8.60
N CYS A 94 -30.55 14.44 8.68
CA CYS A 94 -29.61 15.33 9.38
C CYS A 94 -29.42 14.96 10.85
N ARG A 95 -30.44 14.36 11.49
CA ARG A 95 -30.37 13.99 12.92
C ARG A 95 -29.48 12.77 13.18
N TYR A 96 -29.23 11.96 12.15
CA TYR A 96 -28.39 10.77 12.26
C TYR A 96 -26.91 11.11 12.13
N ILE A 97 -26.56 12.20 11.44
CA ILE A 97 -25.17 12.63 11.26
C ILE A 97 -24.60 13.13 12.59
N LYS A 98 -23.69 12.34 13.19
CA LYS A 98 -22.97 12.65 14.44
C LYS A 98 -21.53 13.04 14.16
N LYS A 99 -20.89 12.38 13.19
CA LYS A 99 -19.48 12.56 12.86
C LYS A 99 -19.38 13.07 11.42
N LEU A 100 -18.72 14.22 11.23
CA LEU A 100 -18.52 14.84 9.92
C LEU A 100 -17.03 15.04 9.64
N ARG A 101 -16.52 14.37 8.61
CA ARG A 101 -15.15 14.50 8.13
C ARG A 101 -15.10 15.17 6.76
N VAL A 102 -14.30 16.23 6.65
CA VAL A 102 -14.19 17.07 5.45
C VAL A 102 -12.72 17.13 5.02
N GLU A 103 -12.38 16.47 3.92
CA GLU A 103 -10.99 16.32 3.46
C GLU A 103 -10.48 17.44 2.54
N ASP A 104 -11.36 18.33 2.09
CA ASP A 104 -11.02 19.52 1.30
C ASP A 104 -12.12 20.60 1.45
N THR A 105 -11.95 21.75 0.79
CA THR A 105 -12.81 22.94 0.96
C THR A 105 -14.19 22.86 0.32
N TYR A 106 -14.35 22.14 -0.79
CA TYR A 106 -15.59 21.89 -1.56
C TYR A 106 -16.55 23.09 -1.76
N GLY A 107 -16.05 24.32 -1.65
CA GLY A 107 -16.78 25.56 -1.88
C GLY A 107 -17.97 25.78 -0.94
N MET A 108 -18.97 26.53 -1.38
CA MET A 108 -20.12 26.89 -0.53
C MET A 108 -21.04 25.70 -0.20
N ALA A 109 -20.98 24.61 -0.96
CA ALA A 109 -21.84 23.45 -0.73
C ALA A 109 -21.60 22.80 0.65
N ILE A 110 -20.36 22.84 1.16
CA ILE A 110 -20.08 22.31 2.50
C ILE A 110 -20.72 23.16 3.59
N ALA A 111 -20.84 24.48 3.37
CA ALA A 111 -21.48 25.37 4.33
C ALA A 111 -22.97 25.03 4.48
N ASP A 112 -23.63 24.73 3.36
CA ASP A 112 -25.04 24.34 3.34
C ASP A 112 -25.25 23.00 4.06
N VAL A 113 -24.37 22.02 3.86
CA VAL A 113 -24.40 20.74 4.60
C VAL A 113 -24.22 20.97 6.10
N MET A 114 -23.20 21.70 6.52
CA MET A 114 -22.96 21.99 7.94
C MET A 114 -24.11 22.75 8.59
N GLN A 115 -24.75 23.66 7.85
CA GLN A 115 -25.94 24.38 8.33
C GLN A 115 -27.12 23.44 8.61
N MET A 116 -27.29 22.40 7.80
CA MET A 116 -28.36 21.41 7.97
C MET A 116 -28.08 20.41 9.11
N CYS A 117 -26.80 20.17 9.45
CA CYS A 117 -26.35 19.12 10.36
C CYS A 117 -25.97 19.64 11.76
N SER A 118 -26.90 20.31 12.45
CA SER A 118 -26.65 20.87 13.80
C SER A 118 -26.41 19.83 14.91
N ALA A 119 -26.72 18.55 14.65
CA ALA A 119 -26.54 17.44 15.59
C ALA A 119 -25.12 16.85 15.61
N VAL A 120 -24.20 17.36 14.78
CA VAL A 120 -22.82 16.90 14.68
C VAL A 120 -22.08 17.15 15.99
N THR A 121 -21.53 16.09 16.57
CA THR A 121 -20.73 16.10 17.80
C THR A 121 -19.24 16.01 17.52
N ASP A 122 -18.84 15.46 16.37
CA ASP A 122 -17.44 15.20 16.05
C ASP A 122 -17.14 15.73 14.65
N VAL A 123 -16.16 16.61 14.57
CA VAL A 123 -15.78 17.29 13.32
C VAL A 123 -14.32 17.03 13.03
N TRP A 124 -14.03 16.58 11.82
CA TRP A 124 -12.68 16.44 11.30
C TRP A 124 -12.56 17.31 10.05
N VAL A 125 -11.58 18.20 9.98
CA VAL A 125 -11.38 19.12 8.86
C VAL A 125 -9.93 19.13 8.43
N SER A 126 -9.69 18.91 7.13
CA SER A 126 -8.39 19.19 6.54
C SER A 126 -8.22 20.69 6.34
N LEU A 127 -7.09 21.22 6.82
CA LEU A 127 -6.65 22.59 6.57
C LEU A 127 -5.85 22.71 5.25
N ARG A 128 -5.89 21.67 4.41
CA ARG A 128 -5.17 21.62 3.12
C ARG A 128 -5.88 22.48 2.07
N LEU A 129 -5.52 23.76 1.98
CA LEU A 129 -5.99 24.65 0.93
C LEU A 129 -5.18 24.44 -0.35
N GLN A 130 -5.69 23.69 -1.32
CA GLN A 130 -5.00 23.43 -2.59
C GLN A 130 -4.81 24.72 -3.41
N SER A 131 -3.58 25.01 -3.85
CA SER A 131 -3.21 26.20 -4.62
C SER A 131 -3.68 26.20 -6.09
N GLY A 132 -4.34 25.13 -6.53
CA GLY A 132 -4.89 24.99 -7.88
C GLY A 132 -6.42 25.11 -7.98
N GLY A 133 -7.12 25.12 -6.84
CA GLY A 133 -8.58 25.21 -6.81
C GLY A 133 -9.08 26.65 -6.88
N CYS A 134 -10.17 26.90 -7.60
CA CYS A 134 -10.88 28.18 -7.57
C CYS A 134 -11.61 28.44 -6.23
N GLU A 135 -11.55 27.50 -5.28
CA GLU A 135 -12.35 27.53 -4.06
C GLU A 135 -11.53 28.09 -2.90
N THR A 136 -11.86 29.32 -2.52
CA THR A 136 -11.38 29.96 -1.30
C THR A 136 -12.03 29.25 -0.11
N GLY A 137 -11.31 28.87 0.94
CA GLY A 137 -11.81 28.14 2.13
C GLY A 137 -13.01 28.75 2.90
N LYS A 138 -13.62 29.81 2.37
CA LYS A 138 -14.87 30.47 2.79
C LYS A 138 -16.02 29.51 3.08
N GLY A 139 -16.14 28.42 2.32
CA GLY A 139 -17.16 27.38 2.57
C GLY A 139 -17.03 26.77 3.96
N ILE A 140 -15.83 26.30 4.30
CA ILE A 140 -15.51 25.77 5.63
C ILE A 140 -15.68 26.85 6.68
N GLN A 141 -15.13 28.06 6.47
CA GLN A 141 -15.23 29.18 7.42
C GLN A 141 -16.68 29.51 7.77
N LYS A 142 -17.58 29.52 6.78
CA LYS A 142 -19.01 29.79 7.00
C LYS A 142 -19.69 28.59 7.65
N GLY A 143 -19.44 27.38 7.15
CA GLY A 143 -20.10 26.16 7.59
C GLY A 143 -19.84 25.84 9.06
N LEU A 144 -18.60 25.97 9.50
CA LEU A 144 -18.20 25.66 10.87
C LEU A 144 -18.93 26.54 11.93
N LYS A 145 -19.48 27.71 11.54
CA LYS A 145 -20.23 28.62 12.44
C LYS A 145 -21.59 28.06 12.83
N TYR A 146 -22.11 27.11 12.06
CA TYR A 146 -23.38 26.46 12.34
C TYR A 146 -23.24 25.24 13.26
N LEU A 147 -22.01 24.87 13.61
CA LEU A 147 -21.72 23.69 14.44
C LEU A 147 -21.39 24.08 15.87
N ASN A 148 -21.61 23.15 16.80
CA ASN A 148 -21.16 23.26 18.20
C ASN A 148 -20.63 21.89 18.66
N PRO A 149 -19.49 21.44 18.08
CA PRO A 149 -18.97 20.10 18.27
C PRO A 149 -18.38 19.90 19.67
N ARG A 150 -18.33 18.64 20.09
CA ARG A 150 -17.63 18.19 21.30
C ARG A 150 -16.17 17.86 21.02
N ASN A 151 -15.91 17.23 19.88
CA ASN A 151 -14.60 16.78 19.45
C ASN A 151 -14.26 17.41 18.09
N VAL A 152 -13.11 18.07 17.99
CA VAL A 152 -12.64 18.68 16.74
C VAL A 152 -11.25 18.17 16.41
N VAL A 153 -11.05 17.81 15.14
CA VAL A 153 -9.75 17.47 14.58
C VAL A 153 -9.45 18.39 13.42
N PHE A 154 -8.33 19.11 13.53
CA PHE A 154 -7.73 19.84 12.43
C PHE A 154 -6.54 19.04 11.90
N TRP A 155 -6.52 18.79 10.60
CA TRP A 155 -5.39 18.12 9.94
C TRP A 155 -4.69 19.10 8.98
N ASP A 156 -3.50 19.55 9.36
CA ASP A 156 -2.65 20.44 8.55
C ASP A 156 -1.53 19.64 7.89
N TYR A 157 -1.77 19.26 6.64
CA TYR A 157 -0.85 18.47 5.84
C TYR A 157 -0.12 19.35 4.81
N SER A 158 1.22 19.37 4.83
CA SER A 158 2.02 20.25 3.99
C SER A 158 3.12 19.50 3.22
N MET A 159 2.71 18.65 2.28
CA MET A 159 3.63 18.10 1.28
C MET A 159 4.38 19.20 0.52
N GLY A 160 5.65 19.39 0.87
CA GLY A 160 6.72 19.92 0.04
C GLY A 160 6.43 21.23 -0.71
N LYS A 161 6.95 22.33 -0.14
CA LYS A 161 6.95 23.75 -0.58
C LYS A 161 5.88 24.59 0.12
N MET A 162 6.37 25.57 0.90
CA MET A 162 5.57 26.63 1.52
C MET A 162 4.53 27.15 0.52
N ARG A 163 3.26 26.90 0.82
CA ARG A 163 2.14 27.52 0.10
C ARG A 163 2.10 29.00 0.49
N PRO A 164 1.61 29.90 -0.37
CA PRO A 164 1.54 31.31 -0.02
C PRO A 164 0.65 31.49 1.21
N TYR A 165 1.20 32.15 2.24
CA TYR A 165 0.57 32.42 3.54
C TYR A 165 -0.84 33.03 3.43
N ASN A 166 -1.14 33.68 2.30
CA ASN A 166 -2.37 34.43 2.05
C ASN A 166 -3.66 33.61 2.04
N LEU A 167 -3.62 32.30 1.78
CA LEU A 167 -4.82 31.46 1.82
C LEU A 167 -5.09 30.87 3.21
N ARG A 168 -4.02 30.55 3.96
CA ARG A 168 -4.13 29.93 5.28
C ARG A 168 -4.54 30.92 6.36
N PHE A 169 -3.96 32.12 6.35
CA PHE A 169 -4.18 33.12 7.39
C PHE A 169 -5.68 33.43 7.63
N PRO A 170 -6.52 33.68 6.60
CA PRO A 170 -7.94 33.93 6.82
C PRO A 170 -8.70 32.74 7.42
N LEU A 171 -8.26 31.50 7.16
CA LEU A 171 -8.88 30.32 7.75
C LEU A 171 -8.56 30.23 9.25
N PHE A 172 -7.31 30.46 9.64
CA PHE A 172 -6.93 30.50 11.05
C PHE A 172 -7.62 31.65 11.80
N GLU A 173 -7.69 32.85 11.20
CA GLU A 173 -8.41 33.99 11.77
C GLU A 173 -9.91 33.67 11.98
N ALA A 174 -10.54 33.00 11.01
CA ALA A 174 -11.91 32.53 11.15
C ALA A 174 -12.03 31.48 12.27
N LEU A 175 -11.12 30.51 12.36
CA LEU A 175 -11.13 29.51 13.43
C LEU A 175 -10.94 30.14 14.81
N GLU A 176 -10.02 31.09 14.96
CA GLU A 176 -9.84 31.85 16.20
C GLU A 176 -11.14 32.54 16.64
N GLY A 177 -11.89 33.14 15.70
CA GLY A 177 -13.17 33.78 15.99
C GLY A 177 -14.30 32.79 16.37
N MET A 178 -14.18 31.52 16.00
CA MET A 178 -15.26 30.53 16.13
C MET A 178 -15.10 29.58 17.30
N LEU A 179 -13.86 29.30 17.70
CA LEU A 179 -13.55 28.49 18.87
C LEU A 179 -14.30 28.94 20.15
N PRO A 180 -14.45 30.26 20.44
CA PRO A 180 -15.26 30.74 21.56
C PRO A 180 -16.76 30.45 21.47
N GLU A 181 -17.30 30.25 20.26
CA GLU A 181 -18.72 29.96 20.05
C GLU A 181 -19.05 28.50 20.36
N TRP A 182 -18.05 27.61 20.36
CA TRP A 182 -18.21 26.17 20.59
C TRP A 182 -18.23 25.81 22.07
N LYS A 183 -19.34 26.14 22.72
CA LYS A 183 -19.59 25.90 24.16
C LYS A 183 -19.52 24.43 24.59
N ARG A 184 -19.57 23.48 23.65
CA ARG A 184 -19.51 22.03 23.94
C ARG A 184 -18.13 21.42 23.71
N LEU A 185 -17.15 22.19 23.24
CA LEU A 185 -15.85 21.67 22.86
C LEU A 185 -15.08 21.17 24.09
N THR A 186 -14.94 19.86 24.20
CA THR A 186 -14.14 19.21 25.27
C THR A 186 -12.82 18.66 24.75
N THR A 187 -12.70 18.42 23.44
CA THR A 187 -11.51 17.82 22.85
C THR A 187 -11.13 18.49 21.55
N LEU A 188 -9.87 18.92 21.47
CA LEU A 188 -9.27 19.48 20.27
C LEU A 188 -8.05 18.66 19.89
N ARG A 189 -7.96 18.26 18.63
CA ARG A 189 -6.80 17.59 18.04
C ARG A 189 -6.26 18.45 16.91
N TYR A 190 -5.02 18.91 17.04
CA TYR A 190 -4.31 19.58 15.96
C TYR A 190 -3.23 18.65 15.43
N LEU A 191 -3.54 18.00 14.32
CA LEU A 191 -2.66 17.03 13.69
C LEU A 191 -1.90 17.75 12.56
N SER A 192 -0.60 17.56 12.48
CA SER A 192 0.28 18.00 11.39
C SER A 192 1.40 17.00 11.11
N GLU A 193 2.08 17.12 9.97
CA GLU A 193 3.27 16.31 9.70
C GLU A 193 4.40 16.63 10.71
N PRO A 194 5.19 15.62 11.14
CA PRO A 194 6.34 15.84 12.00
C PRO A 194 7.27 16.92 11.44
N GLY A 195 7.64 17.88 12.30
CA GLY A 195 8.52 18.98 11.93
C GLY A 195 7.82 20.19 11.29
N TRP A 196 6.48 20.18 11.18
CA TRP A 196 5.72 21.27 10.57
C TRP A 196 4.57 21.73 11.47
N MET A 197 4.69 22.94 12.03
CA MET A 197 3.56 23.71 12.55
C MET A 197 3.71 25.15 12.08
N ASP A 198 2.68 25.63 11.39
CA ASP A 198 2.58 27.01 10.94
C ASP A 198 2.60 27.98 12.15
N GLY A 199 3.18 29.17 11.98
CA GLY A 199 3.17 30.20 13.00
C GLY A 199 1.75 30.57 13.44
N CYS A 200 0.80 30.62 12.49
CA CYS A 200 -0.61 30.89 12.78
C CYS A 200 -1.26 29.79 13.64
N ALA A 201 -0.95 28.52 13.35
CA ALA A 201 -1.45 27.40 14.13
C ALA A 201 -0.91 27.46 15.57
N ARG A 202 0.39 27.75 15.72
CA ARG A 202 1.03 27.92 17.02
C ARG A 202 0.37 29.04 17.82
N GLU A 203 0.09 30.17 17.17
CA GLU A 203 -0.58 31.32 17.80
C GLU A 203 -2.01 30.93 18.26
N MET A 204 -2.81 30.31 17.39
CA MET A 204 -4.16 29.85 17.71
C MET A 204 -4.14 28.87 18.90
N ILE A 205 -3.25 27.86 18.88
CA ILE A 205 -3.15 26.87 19.96
C ILE A 205 -2.70 27.55 21.27
N SER A 206 -1.86 28.58 21.21
CA SER A 206 -1.47 29.35 22.40
C SER A 206 -2.64 30.07 23.06
N LYS A 207 -3.61 30.54 22.27
CA LYS A 207 -4.83 31.19 22.77
C LYS A 207 -5.94 30.21 23.12
N VAL A 208 -5.79 28.90 22.86
CA VAL A 208 -6.90 27.95 22.95
C VAL A 208 -7.53 27.87 24.34
N HIS A 209 -6.75 28.13 25.40
CA HIS A 209 -7.26 28.13 26.76
C HIS A 209 -8.16 29.35 27.06
N GLU A 210 -7.92 30.47 26.39
CA GLU A 210 -8.76 31.68 26.46
C GLU A 210 -9.99 31.51 25.59
N LEU A 211 -9.79 30.95 24.39
CA LEU A 211 -10.87 30.73 23.42
C LEU A 211 -11.83 29.63 23.87
N CYS A 212 -11.34 28.57 24.53
CA CYS A 212 -12.12 27.39 24.92
C CYS A 212 -11.90 27.05 26.39
N PRO A 213 -12.55 27.77 27.33
CA PRO A 213 -12.33 27.57 28.77
C PRO A 213 -12.76 26.18 29.28
N ASP A 214 -13.61 25.48 28.52
CA ASP A 214 -14.14 24.15 28.83
C ASP A 214 -13.34 22.99 28.22
N LEU A 215 -12.22 23.29 27.55
CA LEU A 215 -11.39 22.27 26.90
C LEU A 215 -10.75 21.33 27.94
N GLU A 216 -10.99 20.02 27.80
CA GLU A 216 -10.47 18.98 28.71
C GLU A 216 -9.27 18.23 28.13
N HIS A 217 -9.26 18.03 26.81
CA HIS A 217 -8.23 17.25 26.12
C HIS A 217 -7.69 18.00 24.90
N LEU A 218 -6.36 18.09 24.83
CA LEU A 218 -5.64 18.65 23.69
C LEU A 218 -4.72 17.59 23.11
N TYR A 219 -4.75 17.37 21.80
CA TYR A 219 -3.85 16.45 21.08
C TYR A 219 -3.06 17.22 20.03
N PHE A 220 -1.77 16.94 19.86
CA PHE A 220 -0.99 17.45 18.73
C PHE A 220 0.19 16.55 18.37
N THR A 221 0.70 16.65 17.14
CA THR A 221 1.78 15.81 16.58
C THR A 221 3.16 16.49 16.52
N ASP A 222 3.25 17.79 16.84
CA ASP A 222 4.50 18.53 16.62
C ASP A 222 5.44 18.55 17.84
N PHE A 223 6.66 18.06 17.62
CA PHE A 223 7.78 18.06 18.56
C PHE A 223 8.23 19.47 18.96
N TYR A 224 8.05 20.51 18.12
CA TYR A 224 8.44 21.88 18.47
C TYR A 224 7.60 22.50 19.58
N PHE A 225 6.43 21.91 19.89
CA PHE A 225 5.57 22.36 20.97
C PHE A 225 6.27 22.28 22.33
N SER A 226 7.03 21.21 22.58
CA SER A 226 7.80 21.04 23.82
C SER A 226 8.84 22.15 24.03
N ARG A 227 9.27 22.79 22.94
CA ARG A 227 10.28 23.85 22.92
C ARG A 227 9.68 25.27 22.94
N SER A 228 8.37 25.42 23.16
CA SER A 228 7.71 26.73 23.27
C SER A 228 7.26 27.03 24.71
N PRO A 229 8.11 27.68 25.52
CA PRO A 229 7.76 28.03 26.91
C PRO A 229 6.51 28.90 27.02
N SER A 230 6.30 29.82 26.08
CA SER A 230 5.14 30.71 26.07
C SER A 230 3.83 29.95 25.93
N LEU A 231 3.83 28.90 25.11
CA LEU A 231 2.68 28.05 24.86
C LEU A 231 2.34 27.17 26.06
N LEU A 232 3.36 26.57 26.69
CA LEU A 232 3.19 25.82 27.95
C LEU A 232 2.70 26.73 29.09
N SER A 233 3.24 27.94 29.18
CA SER A 233 2.78 28.96 30.14
C SER A 233 1.31 29.30 29.91
N SER A 234 0.92 29.48 28.65
CA SER A 234 -0.46 29.74 28.25
C SER A 234 -1.41 28.60 28.65
N LEU A 235 -1.09 27.36 28.25
CA LEU A 235 -1.91 26.20 28.57
C LEU A 235 -1.97 25.89 30.06
N SER A 236 -0.97 26.30 30.85
CA SER A 236 -0.98 26.12 32.31
C SER A 236 -2.13 26.87 33.00
N LYS A 237 -2.63 27.94 32.36
CA LYS A 237 -3.78 28.73 32.81
C LYS A 237 -5.12 28.03 32.55
N ALA A 238 -5.14 26.99 31.71
CA ALA A 238 -6.34 26.23 31.39
C ALA A 238 -6.81 25.37 32.60
N LYS A 239 -7.79 25.88 33.35
CA LYS A 239 -8.28 25.23 34.59
C LYS A 239 -8.88 23.84 34.35
N LYS A 240 -9.63 23.67 33.25
CA LYS A 240 -10.32 22.42 32.92
C LYS A 240 -9.51 21.43 32.09
N LEU A 241 -8.35 21.84 31.57
CA LEU A 241 -7.50 20.97 30.78
C LEU A 241 -6.97 19.84 31.66
N LYS A 242 -7.35 18.59 31.34
CA LYS A 242 -7.00 17.38 32.09
C LYS A 242 -5.77 16.69 31.49
N LYS A 243 -5.72 16.59 30.16
CA LYS A 243 -4.65 15.89 29.45
C LYS A 243 -4.20 16.63 28.20
N ILE A 244 -2.90 16.58 27.95
CA ILE A 244 -2.24 17.03 26.74
C ILE A 244 -1.56 15.80 26.15
N TRP A 245 -1.98 15.39 24.96
CA TRP A 245 -1.45 14.22 24.28
C TRP A 245 -0.51 14.66 23.17
N ILE A 246 0.74 14.21 23.25
CA ILE A 246 1.72 14.37 22.18
C ILE A 246 1.69 13.08 21.37
N LEU A 247 1.28 13.18 20.11
CA LEU A 247 1.22 12.07 19.18
C LEU A 247 2.62 11.86 18.60
N GLU A 248 3.22 10.72 18.90
CA GLU A 248 4.56 10.39 18.42
C GLU A 248 4.54 10.21 16.90
N GLY A 249 5.39 10.98 16.20
CA GLY A 249 5.67 10.74 14.79
C GLY A 249 6.37 9.40 14.61
N VAL A 250 6.24 8.78 13.44
CA VAL A 250 6.64 7.39 13.11
C VAL A 250 8.16 7.09 13.28
N ASP A 251 8.97 8.03 13.74
CA ASP A 251 10.41 7.84 13.96
C ASP A 251 10.72 7.59 15.45
N GLU A 252 10.58 6.33 15.88
CA GLU A 252 10.71 5.86 17.27
C GLU A 252 12.12 6.07 17.88
N SER A 253 13.14 6.40 17.08
CA SER A 253 14.54 6.24 17.49
C SER A 253 15.19 7.44 18.18
N SER A 254 14.51 8.58 18.36
CA SER A 254 15.21 9.83 18.72
C SER A 254 14.67 10.61 19.93
N PHE A 255 13.63 10.14 20.62
CA PHE A 255 13.06 10.88 21.74
C PHE A 255 12.96 10.05 23.02
N SER A 256 13.72 10.43 24.04
CA SER A 256 13.60 9.85 25.36
C SER A 256 12.75 10.77 26.26
N ASN A 257 12.03 10.21 27.24
CA ASN A 257 11.33 11.00 28.26
C ASN A 257 12.26 12.00 29.00
N HIS A 258 13.58 11.80 28.91
CA HIS A 258 14.59 12.63 29.53
C HIS A 258 14.66 14.04 28.93
N ASP A 259 14.39 14.19 27.62
CA ASP A 259 14.51 15.47 26.91
C ASP A 259 13.42 16.48 27.28
N LEU A 260 12.23 16.00 27.69
CA LEU A 260 11.13 16.87 28.12
C LEU A 260 11.40 17.52 29.49
N SER A 261 12.08 16.82 30.38
CA SER A 261 12.39 17.35 31.73
C SER A 261 13.48 18.41 31.72
N GLU A 262 14.40 18.40 30.76
CA GLU A 262 15.50 19.37 30.69
C GLU A 262 15.07 20.71 30.06
N VAL A 263 14.12 20.67 29.13
CA VAL A 263 13.68 21.86 28.38
C VAL A 263 12.63 22.68 29.17
N ILE A 264 11.94 22.06 30.12
CA ILE A 264 10.79 22.67 30.80
C ILE A 264 11.21 23.23 32.15
N SER A 265 11.22 24.57 32.26
CA SER A 265 11.56 25.27 33.51
C SER A 265 10.70 24.82 34.69
N ASP A 266 11.26 24.91 35.91
CA ASP A 266 10.59 24.55 37.17
C ASP A 266 9.18 25.16 37.32
N GLN A 267 8.95 26.32 36.71
CA GLN A 267 7.68 27.05 36.73
C GLN A 267 6.52 26.30 36.04
N HIS A 268 6.80 25.27 35.22
CA HIS A 268 5.79 24.55 34.45
C HIS A 268 5.60 23.09 34.90
N LYS A 269 6.17 22.66 36.03
CA LYS A 269 6.04 21.28 36.54
C LYS A 269 4.60 20.76 36.69
N ASN A 270 3.63 21.66 36.90
CA ASN A 270 2.22 21.28 37.00
C ASN A 270 1.59 20.88 35.65
N ILE A 271 2.07 21.43 34.53
CA ILE A 271 1.55 21.06 33.21
C ILE A 271 2.11 19.73 32.74
N LEU A 272 3.36 19.41 33.11
CA LEU A 272 4.00 18.13 32.82
C LEU A 272 3.19 16.94 33.34
N LYS A 273 2.54 17.07 34.51
CA LYS A 273 1.65 16.04 35.06
C LYS A 273 0.43 15.75 34.18
N LYS A 274 0.07 16.69 33.29
CA LYS A 274 -1.04 16.57 32.34
C LYS A 274 -0.56 16.08 30.97
N VAL A 275 0.74 16.12 30.69
CA VAL A 275 1.30 15.67 29.40
C VAL A 275 1.43 14.15 29.40
N ALA A 276 0.94 13.52 28.35
CA ALA A 276 1.10 12.10 28.09
C ALA A 276 1.51 11.90 26.63
N ILE A 277 2.44 10.99 26.39
CA ILE A 277 2.80 10.57 25.02
C ILE A 277 1.77 9.52 24.60
N TYR A 278 1.16 9.73 23.44
CA TYR A 278 0.22 8.79 22.85
C TYR A 278 0.87 8.12 21.65
N GLN A 279 1.08 6.81 21.78
CA GLN A 279 1.42 5.94 20.66
C GLN A 279 0.11 5.42 20.07
N PRO A 280 -0.31 5.86 18.87
CA PRO A 280 -1.42 5.21 18.20
C PRO A 280 -1.01 3.75 17.95
N HIS A 281 -1.71 2.79 18.55
CA HIS A 281 -1.55 1.39 18.18
C HIS A 281 -1.79 1.28 16.66
N SER A 282 -0.72 1.04 15.90
CA SER A 282 -0.78 0.92 14.45
C SER A 282 -1.75 -0.21 14.12
N SER A 283 -2.90 0.13 13.59
CA SER A 283 -3.94 -0.81 13.16
C SER A 283 -4.21 -0.51 11.69
N GLN A 284 -3.39 -1.08 10.81
CA GLN A 284 -3.58 -0.99 9.36
C GLN A 284 -4.46 -2.15 8.87
N PRO A 285 -5.49 -1.90 8.04
CA PRO A 285 -6.11 -2.93 7.23
C PRO A 285 -5.28 -3.19 5.97
N ALA A 286 -5.16 -4.46 5.58
CA ALA A 286 -4.46 -4.90 4.37
C ALA A 286 -5.22 -4.48 3.08
N PRO A 287 -4.51 -4.22 1.97
CA PRO A 287 -5.13 -3.89 0.67
C PRO A 287 -5.79 -5.11 0.00
N LEU A 288 -6.88 -4.88 -0.75
CA LEU A 288 -7.68 -5.91 -1.47
C LEU A 288 -7.41 -5.93 -3.00
N PRO A 289 -7.60 -7.09 -3.67
CA PRO A 289 -7.31 -7.30 -5.09
C PRO A 289 -8.39 -6.71 -6.04
N PRO A 290 -8.12 -6.59 -7.35
CA PRO A 290 -9.08 -6.07 -8.34
C PRO A 290 -10.20 -7.07 -8.68
N SER A 291 -11.41 -6.53 -8.89
CA SER A 291 -12.66 -7.26 -9.14
C SER A 291 -12.72 -7.93 -10.52
N THR A 292 -13.21 -9.17 -10.56
CA THR A 292 -13.62 -9.89 -11.78
C THR A 292 -15.09 -9.57 -12.11
N PRO A 293 -15.50 -9.57 -13.40
CA PRO A 293 -16.85 -9.18 -13.80
C PRO A 293 -17.90 -10.26 -13.48
N GLU A 294 -19.00 -9.86 -12.82
CA GLU A 294 -20.09 -10.75 -12.44
C GLU A 294 -20.99 -11.18 -13.61
N PRO A 295 -21.46 -12.45 -13.64
CA PRO A 295 -22.49 -12.92 -14.56
C PRO A 295 -23.91 -12.61 -14.05
N SER A 296 -24.73 -12.03 -14.92
CA SER A 296 -26.14 -11.74 -14.67
C SER A 296 -27.02 -12.98 -14.84
N ASN A 297 -27.72 -13.36 -13.76
CA ASN A 297 -28.89 -14.26 -13.65
C ASN A 297 -28.68 -15.45 -12.72
N TRP A 298 -28.93 -15.25 -11.42
CA TRP A 298 -29.12 -16.35 -10.45
C TRP A 298 -30.50 -16.25 -9.80
N THR A 299 -31.38 -17.19 -10.13
CA THR A 299 -32.57 -17.49 -9.31
C THR A 299 -32.12 -18.35 -8.12
N LEU A 300 -31.93 -17.71 -6.97
CA LEU A 300 -31.37 -18.28 -5.75
C LEU A 300 -32.36 -19.20 -5.00
N ASN A 301 -32.20 -20.51 -5.16
CA ASN A 301 -32.72 -21.51 -4.22
C ASN A 301 -31.76 -21.63 -3.03
N LEU A 302 -32.01 -20.85 -1.96
CA LEU A 302 -31.19 -20.87 -0.75
C LEU A 302 -31.61 -22.02 0.17
N ALA A 303 -30.74 -23.02 0.32
CA ALA A 303 -30.83 -24.06 1.35
C ALA A 303 -30.02 -23.64 2.60
N PRO A 304 -30.46 -23.96 3.83
CA PRO A 304 -29.70 -23.64 5.03
C PRO A 304 -28.39 -24.43 5.10
N MET A 305 -27.32 -23.81 5.62
CA MET A 305 -25.97 -24.36 5.58
C MET A 305 -25.85 -25.71 6.30
N ASN A 306 -26.62 -25.97 7.36
CA ASN A 306 -26.60 -27.26 8.06
C ASN A 306 -27.15 -28.43 7.22
N ALA A 307 -28.06 -28.15 6.28
CA ALA A 307 -28.64 -29.12 5.35
C ALA A 307 -27.76 -29.33 4.09
N ALA A 308 -26.76 -28.48 3.88
CA ALA A 308 -25.81 -28.65 2.78
C ALA A 308 -24.89 -29.85 3.02
N ALA A 309 -24.47 -30.51 1.93
CA ALA A 309 -23.51 -31.61 1.99
C ALA A 309 -22.20 -31.15 2.66
N PRO A 310 -21.48 -32.03 3.39
CA PRO A 310 -20.25 -31.65 4.11
C PRO A 310 -19.20 -30.95 3.24
N LEU A 311 -19.06 -31.35 1.97
CA LEU A 311 -18.16 -30.69 1.01
C LEU A 311 -18.60 -29.26 0.70
N THR A 312 -19.90 -29.02 0.50
CA THR A 312 -20.46 -27.69 0.27
C THR A 312 -20.28 -26.80 1.51
N ARG A 313 -20.47 -27.34 2.71
CA ARG A 313 -20.22 -26.58 3.96
C ARG A 313 -18.76 -26.21 4.10
N THR A 314 -17.86 -27.16 3.87
CA THR A 314 -16.41 -26.93 3.87
C THR A 314 -16.02 -25.84 2.87
N PHE A 315 -16.57 -25.89 1.66
CA PHE A 315 -16.34 -24.92 0.60
C PHE A 315 -16.86 -23.51 0.94
N VAL A 316 -18.08 -23.41 1.49
CA VAL A 316 -18.65 -22.12 1.89
C VAL A 316 -17.88 -21.54 3.08
N LEU A 317 -17.59 -22.36 4.09
CA LEU A 317 -16.81 -21.94 5.25
C LEU A 317 -15.38 -21.55 4.85
N SER A 318 -14.76 -22.24 3.90
CA SER A 318 -13.43 -21.89 3.42
C SER A 318 -13.44 -20.55 2.70
N HIS A 319 -14.49 -20.25 1.92
CA HIS A 319 -14.67 -18.94 1.30
C HIS A 319 -14.88 -17.83 2.34
N ILE A 320 -15.73 -18.06 3.34
CA ILE A 320 -15.94 -17.10 4.43
C ILE A 320 -14.62 -16.85 5.16
N LEU A 321 -13.88 -17.91 5.51
CA LEU A 321 -12.60 -17.76 6.21
C LEU A 321 -11.52 -17.12 5.34
N ALA A 322 -11.45 -17.45 4.05
CA ALA A 322 -10.53 -16.81 3.11
C ALA A 322 -10.83 -15.31 2.99
N HIS A 323 -12.11 -14.95 2.87
CA HIS A 323 -12.56 -13.56 2.83
C HIS A 323 -12.27 -12.83 4.15
N CYS A 324 -12.61 -13.41 5.30
CA CYS A 324 -12.31 -12.85 6.63
C CYS A 324 -10.80 -12.73 6.90
N ALA A 325 -10.00 -13.63 6.34
CA ALA A 325 -8.54 -13.56 6.41
C ALA A 325 -7.94 -12.63 5.35
N GLY A 326 -8.75 -12.04 4.47
CA GLY A 326 -8.27 -11.22 3.35
C GLY A 326 -7.24 -11.94 2.49
N LEU A 327 -7.45 -13.23 2.18
CA LEU A 327 -6.61 -14.01 1.27
C LEU A 327 -7.13 -13.80 -0.16
N PRO A 328 -6.49 -12.95 -0.99
CA PRO A 328 -6.82 -12.88 -2.41
C PRO A 328 -6.30 -14.10 -3.17
N ASP A 329 -6.92 -14.40 -4.31
CA ASP A 329 -6.47 -15.42 -5.29
C ASP A 329 -5.21 -15.01 -6.11
N ILE A 330 -4.43 -13.99 -5.71
CA ILE A 330 -3.38 -13.35 -6.55
C ILE A 330 -1.98 -13.38 -5.86
N PRO A 331 -0.87 -13.59 -6.60
CA PRO A 331 0.47 -13.95 -6.08
C PRO A 331 1.32 -12.88 -5.38
N ASN A 332 0.96 -11.60 -5.32
CA ASN A 332 1.80 -10.60 -4.62
C ASN A 332 1.52 -10.57 -3.10
N ARG A 333 2.36 -11.29 -2.34
CA ARG A 333 2.14 -11.63 -0.91
C ARG A 333 2.98 -10.86 0.11
N GLU A 334 3.83 -9.91 -0.32
CA GLU A 334 4.89 -9.37 0.56
C GLU A 334 4.42 -8.50 1.73
N GLU A 335 3.23 -7.89 1.67
CA GLU A 335 2.76 -6.92 2.69
C GLU A 335 1.71 -7.46 3.69
N MET A 336 1.38 -8.76 3.68
CA MET A 336 0.17 -9.27 4.37
C MET A 336 0.35 -9.91 5.76
N GLY A 337 1.52 -9.77 6.40
CA GLY A 337 1.84 -10.42 7.67
C GLY A 337 1.28 -9.70 8.91
N ILE A 338 0.80 -10.47 9.90
CA ILE A 338 0.45 -10.12 11.31
C ILE A 338 -1.06 -10.07 11.65
N TRP A 339 -1.94 -9.44 10.87
CA TRP A 339 -3.35 -9.22 11.30
C TRP A 339 -4.33 -10.39 11.10
N LYS A 340 -3.95 -11.40 10.29
CA LYS A 340 -4.86 -12.49 9.86
C LYS A 340 -5.02 -13.59 10.91
N VAL A 341 -3.98 -13.81 11.71
CA VAL A 341 -3.89 -14.91 12.67
C VAL A 341 -4.88 -14.78 13.84
N PRO A 342 -5.13 -13.59 14.44
CA PRO A 342 -6.10 -13.45 15.53
C PRO A 342 -7.54 -13.77 15.11
N ILE A 343 -7.97 -13.32 13.92
CA ILE A 343 -9.32 -13.57 13.40
C ILE A 343 -9.52 -15.07 13.13
N LEU A 344 -8.60 -15.69 12.39
CA LEU A 344 -8.66 -17.13 12.11
C LEU A 344 -8.55 -17.97 13.39
N ARG A 345 -7.74 -17.56 14.37
CA ARG A 345 -7.68 -18.22 15.69
C ARG A 345 -9.01 -18.12 16.42
N THR A 346 -9.70 -16.99 16.33
CA THR A 346 -11.02 -16.80 16.96
C THR A 346 -12.05 -17.72 16.31
N PHE A 347 -12.11 -17.74 14.97
CA PHE A 347 -12.99 -18.64 14.23
C PHE A 347 -12.69 -20.12 14.48
N SER A 348 -11.41 -20.50 14.58
CA SER A 348 -11.02 -21.89 14.87
C SER A 348 -11.50 -22.40 16.23
N LYS A 349 -11.91 -21.50 17.13
CA LYS A 349 -12.47 -21.85 18.45
C LYS A 349 -14.00 -21.99 18.43
N VAL A 350 -14.67 -21.57 17.35
CA VAL A 350 -16.14 -21.55 17.26
C VAL A 350 -16.71 -22.97 17.22
N SER A 351 -16.14 -23.85 16.40
CA SER A 351 -16.54 -25.27 16.33
C SER A 351 -15.43 -26.13 15.74
N ARG A 352 -15.58 -27.46 15.83
CA ARG A 352 -14.65 -28.40 15.20
C ARG A 352 -14.61 -28.27 13.68
N GLU A 353 -15.75 -27.97 13.04
CA GLU A 353 -15.82 -27.77 11.59
C GLU A 353 -15.05 -26.50 11.20
N PHE A 354 -15.32 -25.38 11.88
CA PHE A 354 -14.54 -24.14 11.68
C PHE A 354 -13.05 -24.34 11.96
N ARG A 355 -12.69 -25.09 13.01
CA ARG A 355 -11.30 -25.43 13.28
C ARG A 355 -10.67 -26.15 12.09
N ASN A 356 -11.30 -27.22 11.61
CA ASN A 356 -10.76 -28.03 10.52
C ASN A 356 -10.62 -27.23 9.22
N VAL A 357 -11.58 -26.34 8.92
CA VAL A 357 -11.51 -25.47 7.74
C VAL A 357 -10.48 -24.34 7.93
N ALA A 358 -10.29 -23.84 9.15
CA ALA A 358 -9.32 -22.79 9.45
C ALA A 358 -7.87 -23.28 9.46
N LEU A 359 -7.62 -24.56 9.81
CA LEU A 359 -6.27 -25.11 9.97
C LEU A 359 -5.38 -24.93 8.71
N PRO A 360 -5.83 -25.24 7.48
CA PRO A 360 -5.07 -24.94 6.27
C PRO A 360 -4.62 -23.48 6.19
N PHE A 361 -5.50 -22.53 6.52
CA PHE A 361 -5.19 -21.09 6.46
C PHE A 361 -4.30 -20.61 7.62
N LEU A 362 -4.41 -21.23 8.80
CA LEU A 362 -3.61 -20.89 9.97
C LEU A 362 -2.16 -21.35 9.86
N TYR A 363 -1.92 -22.44 9.13
CA TYR A 363 -0.60 -23.07 9.02
C TYR A 363 -0.03 -23.02 7.59
N SER A 364 -0.76 -22.49 6.59
CA SER A 364 -0.25 -22.36 5.22
C SER A 364 0.97 -21.47 5.13
N ASP A 365 0.95 -20.33 5.81
CA ASP A 365 1.96 -19.28 5.72
C ASP A 365 2.50 -19.01 7.13
N ILE A 366 3.72 -19.48 7.38
CA ILE A 366 4.37 -19.41 8.69
C ILE A 366 5.54 -18.43 8.61
N GLU A 367 5.56 -17.46 9.53
CA GLU A 367 6.72 -16.57 9.73
C GLU A 367 7.47 -16.98 11.00
N LEU A 368 8.75 -17.34 10.85
CA LEU A 368 9.65 -17.74 11.92
C LEU A 368 10.81 -16.75 12.01
N LYS A 369 10.78 -15.89 13.03
CA LYS A 369 11.81 -14.87 13.30
C LYS A 369 12.87 -15.34 14.28
N THR A 370 12.54 -16.32 15.13
CA THR A 370 13.43 -16.76 16.21
C THR A 370 13.44 -18.28 16.36
N GLY A 371 14.54 -18.81 16.90
CA GLY A 371 14.60 -20.24 17.25
C GLY A 371 13.57 -20.67 18.31
N SER A 372 13.09 -19.75 19.15
CA SER A 372 11.99 -20.06 20.09
C SER A 372 10.66 -20.31 19.38
N GLN A 373 10.39 -19.60 18.28
CA GLN A 373 9.21 -19.84 17.44
C GLN A 373 9.31 -21.19 16.71
N CYS A 374 10.51 -21.56 16.22
CA CYS A 374 10.76 -22.91 15.70
C CYS A 374 10.41 -23.98 16.73
N ARG A 375 10.96 -23.89 17.94
CA ARG A 375 10.70 -24.86 19.01
C ARG A 375 9.21 -24.98 19.33
N ALA A 376 8.50 -23.84 19.42
CA ALA A 376 7.07 -23.85 19.69
C ALA A 376 6.26 -24.49 18.57
N LEU A 377 6.59 -24.20 17.30
CA LEU A 377 5.93 -24.83 16.16
C LEU A 377 6.24 -26.32 16.11
N ASP A 378 7.48 -26.71 16.31
CA ASP A 378 7.91 -28.10 16.31
C ASP A 378 7.15 -28.94 17.34
N GLN A 379 7.02 -28.44 18.57
CA GLN A 379 6.20 -29.06 19.61
C GLN A 379 4.73 -29.23 19.19
N ILE A 380 4.17 -28.28 18.44
CA ILE A 380 2.81 -28.39 17.90
C ILE A 380 2.75 -29.49 16.83
N LEU A 381 3.76 -29.58 15.96
CA LEU A 381 3.84 -30.56 14.87
C LEU A 381 4.12 -31.99 15.36
N GLU A 382 4.65 -32.14 16.57
CA GLU A 382 4.78 -33.44 17.23
C GLU A 382 3.43 -33.97 17.72
N VAL A 383 2.58 -33.09 18.25
CA VAL A 383 1.27 -33.48 18.78
C VAL A 383 0.23 -33.58 17.67
N TYR A 384 0.33 -32.75 16.64
CA TYR A 384 -0.67 -32.63 15.60
C TYR A 384 -0.05 -32.74 14.21
N PRO A 385 -0.70 -33.45 13.26
CA PRO A 385 -0.19 -33.63 11.90
C PRO A 385 -0.39 -32.38 11.02
N TYR A 386 -0.28 -31.17 11.58
CA TYR A 386 -0.52 -29.92 10.85
C TYR A 386 0.59 -29.58 9.84
N GLY A 387 1.70 -30.32 9.85
CA GLY A 387 2.80 -30.14 8.89
C GLY A 387 2.35 -30.27 7.44
N VAL A 388 1.31 -31.08 7.17
CA VAL A 388 0.70 -31.22 5.83
C VAL A 388 0.07 -29.94 5.30
N HIS A 389 -0.24 -28.97 6.17
CA HIS A 389 -0.81 -27.70 5.79
C HIS A 389 0.24 -26.62 5.52
N ILE A 390 1.50 -26.82 5.90
CA ILE A 390 2.57 -25.84 5.71
C ILE A 390 2.92 -25.77 4.23
N ARG A 391 2.73 -24.58 3.64
CA ARG A 391 3.02 -24.30 2.23
C ARG A 391 4.15 -23.28 2.06
N HIS A 392 4.21 -22.29 2.93
CA HIS A 392 5.16 -21.19 2.86
C HIS A 392 5.78 -20.95 4.23
N ILE A 393 7.11 -20.89 4.26
CA ILE A 393 7.86 -20.48 5.44
C ILE A 393 8.64 -19.22 5.08
N LYS A 394 8.49 -18.17 5.89
CA LYS A 394 9.27 -16.93 5.81
C LYS A 394 10.08 -16.76 7.09
N GLY A 395 11.33 -16.32 6.98
CA GLY A 395 12.15 -16.06 8.16
C GLY A 395 13.62 -15.89 7.82
N ASN A 396 14.42 -15.75 8.87
CA ASN A 396 15.87 -15.76 8.75
C ASN A 396 16.35 -17.21 8.55
N ILE A 397 16.36 -17.72 7.31
CA ILE A 397 16.64 -19.13 7.02
C ILE A 397 17.99 -19.57 7.61
N SER A 398 19.01 -18.71 7.57
CA SER A 398 20.34 -18.98 8.14
C SER A 398 20.24 -19.34 9.63
N ASP A 399 19.66 -18.45 10.44
CA ASP A 399 19.48 -18.70 11.87
C ASP A 399 18.58 -19.90 12.13
N LEU A 400 17.54 -20.08 11.31
CA LEU A 400 16.60 -21.19 11.48
C LEU A 400 17.26 -22.53 11.18
N LEU A 401 18.13 -22.65 10.18
CA LEU A 401 18.81 -23.92 9.84
C LEU A 401 19.85 -24.36 10.88
N LEU A 402 20.33 -23.43 11.70
CA LEU A 402 21.14 -23.71 12.90
C LEU A 402 20.32 -24.33 14.03
N VAL A 403 18.99 -24.17 14.01
CA VAL A 403 18.07 -24.71 15.02
C VAL A 403 17.65 -26.13 14.60
N PRO A 404 18.00 -27.19 15.35
CA PRO A 404 17.67 -28.57 14.99
C PRO A 404 16.18 -28.82 14.73
N GLU A 405 15.32 -28.14 15.47
CA GLU A 405 13.86 -28.21 15.37
C GLU A 405 13.36 -27.70 14.02
N PHE A 406 14.05 -26.75 13.39
CA PHE A 406 13.65 -26.30 12.05
C PHE A 406 13.83 -27.40 11.00
N ARG A 407 14.90 -28.20 11.10
CA ARG A 407 15.07 -29.39 10.23
C ARG A 407 13.96 -30.40 10.44
N HIS A 408 13.42 -30.50 11.65
CA HIS A 408 12.28 -31.36 11.93
C HIS A 408 10.98 -30.80 11.34
N ILE A 409 10.74 -29.49 11.47
CA ILE A 409 9.64 -28.78 10.80
C ILE A 409 9.69 -29.02 9.28
N LEU A 410 10.85 -28.89 8.64
CA LEU A 410 11.01 -29.12 7.20
C LEU A 410 10.62 -30.54 6.78
N ARG A 411 10.97 -31.56 7.59
CA ARG A 411 10.54 -32.96 7.33
C ARG A 411 9.03 -33.15 7.45
N LYS A 412 8.38 -32.43 8.36
CA LYS A 412 6.92 -32.51 8.57
C LYS A 412 6.16 -31.68 7.53
N ALA A 413 6.78 -30.66 6.96
CA ALA A 413 6.24 -29.78 5.93
C ALA A 413 6.29 -30.42 4.54
N VAL A 414 5.72 -31.62 4.39
CA VAL A 414 5.71 -32.45 3.16
C VAL A 414 5.06 -31.79 1.95
N ASN A 415 4.41 -30.65 2.15
CA ASN A 415 3.66 -29.89 1.15
C ASN A 415 4.24 -28.49 0.93
N MET A 416 5.42 -28.21 1.48
CA MET A 416 6.08 -26.89 1.41
C MET A 416 6.45 -26.57 -0.03
N VAL A 417 5.93 -25.43 -0.50
CA VAL A 417 6.11 -24.89 -1.85
C VAL A 417 7.14 -23.76 -1.86
N SER A 418 7.24 -22.99 -0.77
CA SER A 418 8.01 -21.75 -0.73
C SER A 418 8.81 -21.63 0.56
N LEU A 419 10.06 -21.21 0.42
CA LEU A 419 10.93 -20.81 1.52
C LEU A 419 11.51 -19.43 1.22
N GLN A 420 11.22 -18.46 2.08
CA GLN A 420 11.61 -17.05 1.94
C GLN A 420 12.56 -16.62 3.04
N GLY A 421 13.76 -16.21 2.64
CA GLY A 421 14.81 -15.69 3.49
C GLY A 421 14.69 -14.19 3.71
N THR A 422 15.40 -13.71 4.72
CA THR A 422 15.75 -12.28 4.82
C THR A 422 17.14 -12.09 4.23
N PRO A 423 17.37 -11.08 3.36
CA PRO A 423 18.64 -10.88 2.68
C PRO A 423 19.81 -10.62 3.63
N GLU A 424 19.53 -10.14 4.84
CA GLU A 424 20.53 -9.86 5.89
C GLU A 424 21.27 -11.11 6.39
N TYR A 425 20.71 -12.30 6.17
CA TYR A 425 21.20 -13.53 6.79
C TYR A 425 21.35 -14.67 5.77
N PRO A 426 22.53 -14.75 5.16
CA PRO A 426 22.79 -15.73 4.14
C PRO A 426 22.93 -17.16 4.66
N ILE A 427 22.49 -18.12 3.84
CA ILE A 427 22.66 -19.56 4.03
C ILE A 427 23.99 -20.03 3.45
N THR A 428 24.52 -21.13 3.97
CA THR A 428 25.74 -21.77 3.47
C THR A 428 25.43 -22.83 2.40
N CYS A 429 26.46 -23.39 1.75
CA CYS A 429 26.26 -24.53 0.84
C CYS A 429 25.80 -25.80 1.57
N ASP A 430 26.21 -25.98 2.83
CA ASP A 430 25.74 -27.08 3.67
C ASP A 430 24.24 -26.93 4.00
N ASP A 431 23.80 -25.69 4.22
CA ASP A 431 22.40 -25.36 4.42
C ASP A 431 21.57 -25.65 3.17
N LEU A 432 22.06 -25.31 1.99
CA LEU A 432 21.44 -25.71 0.71
C LEU A 432 21.36 -27.23 0.56
N SER A 433 22.41 -27.98 0.92
CA SER A 433 22.40 -29.44 0.92
C SER A 433 21.28 -29.99 1.80
N VAL A 434 21.13 -29.43 3.01
CA VAL A 434 20.06 -29.82 3.93
C VAL A 434 18.69 -29.52 3.33
N LEU A 435 18.49 -28.34 2.75
CA LEU A 435 17.21 -27.96 2.11
C LEU A 435 16.89 -28.88 0.93
N SER A 436 17.88 -29.18 0.10
CA SER A 436 17.76 -30.08 -1.05
C SER A 436 17.28 -31.47 -0.64
N ILE A 437 17.86 -32.03 0.43
CA ILE A 437 17.48 -33.35 0.96
C ILE A 437 16.08 -33.31 1.60
N LEU A 438 15.78 -32.29 2.40
CA LEU A 438 14.57 -32.27 3.22
C LEU A 438 13.33 -31.79 2.46
N ALA A 439 13.49 -30.86 1.51
CA ALA A 439 12.40 -30.17 0.86
C ALA A 439 12.52 -30.11 -0.68
N GLY A 440 13.62 -30.58 -1.28
CA GLY A 440 13.85 -30.44 -2.73
C GLY A 440 12.79 -31.09 -3.63
N LYS A 441 12.02 -32.06 -3.11
CA LYS A 441 10.91 -32.69 -3.82
C LYS A 441 9.66 -31.82 -3.95
N THR A 442 9.49 -30.83 -3.08
CA THR A 442 8.25 -30.03 -2.99
C THR A 442 8.50 -28.55 -3.18
N LEU A 443 9.71 -28.09 -2.87
CA LEU A 443 10.12 -26.69 -2.95
C LEU A 443 10.11 -26.19 -4.40
N ARG A 444 9.32 -25.15 -4.66
CA ARG A 444 9.19 -24.49 -5.97
C ARG A 444 9.70 -23.07 -5.97
N PHE A 445 9.65 -22.39 -4.82
CA PHE A 445 10.15 -21.05 -4.64
C PHE A 445 11.21 -21.06 -3.53
N LEU A 446 12.39 -20.51 -3.83
CA LEU A 446 13.45 -20.29 -2.86
C LEU A 446 13.94 -18.86 -3.00
N ASP A 447 13.82 -18.09 -1.93
CA ASP A 447 14.49 -16.81 -1.77
C ASP A 447 15.54 -16.96 -0.68
N ALA A 448 16.80 -16.92 -1.08
CA ALA A 448 17.91 -17.13 -0.19
C ALA A 448 19.07 -16.20 -0.55
N ALA A 449 19.61 -15.55 0.49
CA ALA A 449 20.94 -14.99 0.41
C ALA A 449 21.96 -16.13 0.61
N ILE A 450 23.06 -16.19 -0.13
CA ILE A 450 24.13 -17.18 0.10
C ILE A 450 25.41 -16.45 0.48
N LYS A 451 26.15 -17.00 1.44
CA LYS A 451 27.44 -16.47 1.88
C LYS A 451 28.27 -17.59 2.46
N ASP A 452 29.58 -17.46 2.32
CA ASP A 452 30.49 -18.37 2.98
C ASP A 452 30.56 -18.07 4.48
N ARG A 453 30.58 -19.12 5.29
CA ARG A 453 30.56 -19.07 6.76
C ARG A 453 31.87 -18.53 7.34
N GLN A 454 32.96 -18.54 6.57
CA GLN A 454 34.25 -18.01 7.03
C GLN A 454 34.34 -16.51 6.79
N GLU A 455 34.06 -15.78 7.87
CA GLU A 455 34.38 -14.38 8.05
C GLU A 455 35.84 -14.07 7.61
N TRP A 456 35.97 -13.18 6.62
CA TRP A 456 37.19 -12.45 6.20
C TRP A 456 38.25 -13.17 5.36
N ARG A 457 38.03 -14.41 4.90
CA ARG A 457 38.84 -14.99 3.82
C ARG A 457 37.93 -15.55 2.74
N PRO A 458 38.22 -15.33 1.45
CA PRO A 458 37.55 -16.05 0.38
C PRO A 458 37.93 -17.52 0.52
N SER A 459 37.17 -18.28 1.31
CA SER A 459 37.23 -19.73 1.24
C SER A 459 36.59 -20.15 -0.08
N VAL A 460 37.27 -21.07 -0.75
CA VAL A 460 36.79 -21.67 -1.99
C VAL A 460 35.56 -22.48 -1.61
N VAL A 461 34.39 -22.04 -2.07
CA VAL A 461 33.15 -22.79 -1.95
C VAL A 461 33.36 -24.16 -2.60
N ASP A 462 33.03 -25.24 -1.89
CA ASP A 462 33.09 -26.59 -2.45
C ASP A 462 32.00 -26.77 -3.52
N TRP A 463 32.42 -26.70 -4.79
CA TRP A 463 31.56 -26.87 -5.96
C TRP A 463 30.82 -28.20 -6.00
N LEU A 464 31.40 -29.26 -5.46
CA LEU A 464 30.75 -30.57 -5.43
C LEU A 464 29.55 -30.54 -4.48
N SER A 465 29.68 -29.88 -3.32
CA SER A 465 28.56 -29.68 -2.39
C SER A 465 27.46 -28.84 -3.02
N LEU A 466 27.81 -27.75 -3.71
CA LEU A 466 26.84 -26.87 -4.36
C LEU A 466 26.09 -27.56 -5.52
N SER A 467 26.80 -28.26 -6.41
CA SER A 467 26.17 -28.99 -7.53
C SER A 467 25.19 -30.05 -7.03
N VAL A 468 25.57 -30.87 -6.06
CA VAL A 468 24.69 -31.88 -5.46
C VAL A 468 23.47 -31.23 -4.79
N SER A 469 23.66 -30.08 -4.15
CA SER A 469 22.56 -29.32 -3.54
C SER A 469 21.56 -28.82 -4.58
N LEU A 470 22.03 -28.13 -5.62
CA LEU A 470 21.17 -27.61 -6.69
C LEU A 470 20.48 -28.73 -7.47
N TRP A 471 21.16 -29.87 -7.64
CA TRP A 471 20.61 -31.05 -8.29
C TRP A 471 19.41 -31.66 -7.56
N GLY A 472 19.35 -31.59 -6.23
CA GLY A 472 18.17 -32.08 -5.50
C GLY A 472 17.01 -31.07 -5.46
N LEU A 473 17.21 -29.83 -5.90
CA LEU A 473 16.20 -28.78 -6.03
C LEU A 473 15.54 -28.77 -7.43
N ARG A 474 15.33 -29.94 -8.05
CA ARG A 474 14.84 -30.00 -9.44
C ARG A 474 13.44 -29.44 -9.65
N HIS A 475 12.61 -29.37 -8.61
CA HIS A 475 11.26 -28.84 -8.68
C HIS A 475 11.20 -27.31 -8.51
N LEU A 476 12.35 -26.67 -8.30
CA LEU A 476 12.44 -25.23 -8.15
C LEU A 476 12.06 -24.53 -9.46
N THR A 477 11.04 -23.68 -9.40
CA THR A 477 10.56 -22.86 -10.53
C THR A 477 10.98 -21.41 -10.39
N MET A 478 11.16 -20.92 -9.15
CA MET A 478 11.62 -19.56 -8.89
C MET A 478 12.76 -19.56 -7.88
N LEU A 479 13.84 -18.87 -8.25
CA LEU A 479 15.02 -18.67 -7.42
C LEU A 479 15.29 -17.17 -7.29
N VAL A 480 15.20 -16.63 -6.07
CA VAL A 480 15.71 -15.31 -5.73
C VAL A 480 17.04 -15.51 -5.03
N TRP A 481 18.09 -14.98 -5.63
CA TRP A 481 19.46 -15.17 -5.18
C TRP A 481 20.10 -13.82 -4.87
N SER A 482 20.46 -13.63 -3.60
CA SER A 482 21.31 -12.52 -3.18
C SER A 482 22.64 -13.08 -2.64
N ASN A 483 23.77 -12.51 -3.04
CA ASN A 483 25.08 -13.07 -2.68
C ASN A 483 26.12 -11.95 -2.62
N GLU A 484 27.04 -12.11 -1.67
CA GLU A 484 28.20 -11.23 -1.50
C GLU A 484 29.52 -11.97 -1.75
N GLY A 485 29.50 -13.30 -1.87
CA GLY A 485 30.67 -14.15 -2.07
C GLY A 485 31.01 -14.39 -3.53
N SER A 486 32.31 -14.41 -3.86
CA SER A 486 32.83 -14.84 -5.16
C SER A 486 33.06 -16.34 -5.19
N PHE A 487 32.79 -16.95 -6.33
CA PHE A 487 33.12 -18.35 -6.58
C PHE A 487 34.38 -18.47 -7.45
N ASP A 488 35.25 -19.44 -7.12
CA ASP A 488 36.46 -19.72 -7.90
C ASP A 488 36.16 -20.69 -9.05
N LEU A 489 35.86 -20.15 -10.23
CA LEU A 489 35.47 -20.94 -11.40
C LEU A 489 36.59 -21.86 -11.93
N GLU A 490 37.85 -21.64 -11.55
CA GLU A 490 38.97 -22.47 -12.04
C GLU A 490 38.92 -23.91 -11.50
N THR A 491 38.29 -24.10 -10.33
CA THR A 491 38.18 -25.40 -9.65
C THR A 491 36.86 -26.11 -9.93
N MET A 492 36.01 -25.55 -10.80
CA MET A 492 34.66 -26.02 -11.04
C MET A 492 34.60 -27.21 -12.02
N ASP A 493 33.96 -28.31 -11.61
CA ASP A 493 33.59 -29.42 -12.50
C ASP A 493 32.30 -29.08 -13.27
N ALA A 494 32.42 -28.29 -14.35
CA ALA A 494 31.29 -27.79 -15.14
C ALA A 494 30.23 -28.86 -15.53
N PRO A 495 30.61 -30.10 -15.94
CA PRO A 495 29.66 -31.17 -16.22
C PRO A 495 28.70 -31.51 -15.08
N ALA A 496 29.12 -31.37 -13.81
CA ALA A 496 28.29 -31.70 -12.66
C ALA A 496 27.09 -30.76 -12.49
N PHE A 497 27.17 -29.54 -13.03
CA PHE A 497 26.14 -28.52 -12.92
C PHE A 497 25.12 -28.55 -14.05
N ARG A 498 25.42 -29.23 -15.15
CA ARG A 498 24.68 -29.12 -16.42
C ARG A 498 23.17 -29.35 -16.27
N ASP A 499 22.74 -30.40 -15.56
CA ASP A 499 21.30 -30.70 -15.40
C ASP A 499 20.74 -30.24 -14.04
N SER A 500 21.36 -29.24 -13.42
CA SER A 500 20.83 -28.60 -12.22
C SER A 500 19.67 -27.67 -12.55
N LEU A 501 18.66 -27.61 -11.67
CA LEU A 501 17.51 -26.69 -11.79
C LEU A 501 16.74 -26.74 -13.13
N PRO A 502 16.40 -27.94 -13.66
CA PRO A 502 15.82 -28.07 -15.00
C PRO A 502 14.45 -27.39 -15.17
N ASN A 503 13.69 -27.18 -14.09
CA ASN A 503 12.37 -26.56 -14.12
C ASN A 503 12.38 -25.07 -13.73
N LEU A 504 13.56 -24.44 -13.63
CA LEU A 504 13.66 -23.03 -13.22
C LEU A 504 13.11 -22.13 -14.31
N THR A 505 11.99 -21.45 -14.02
CA THR A 505 11.34 -20.52 -14.96
C THR A 505 11.70 -19.06 -14.68
N THR A 506 11.95 -18.73 -13.42
CA THR A 506 12.19 -17.36 -12.95
C THR A 506 13.45 -17.30 -12.10
N LEU A 507 14.38 -16.43 -12.50
CA LEU A 507 15.61 -16.14 -11.75
C LEU A 507 15.62 -14.65 -11.39
N SER A 508 15.63 -14.34 -10.09
CA SER A 508 15.86 -12.98 -9.60
C SER A 508 17.23 -12.92 -8.95
N TYR A 509 18.07 -12.02 -9.41
CA TYR A 509 19.47 -11.92 -9.06
C TYR A 509 19.77 -10.55 -8.44
N ASN A 510 20.17 -10.57 -7.19
CA ASN A 510 20.48 -9.39 -6.39
C ASN A 510 21.85 -9.55 -5.72
N SER A 511 22.91 -9.68 -6.52
CA SER A 511 24.29 -9.87 -6.06
C SER A 511 25.27 -8.99 -6.82
N LYS A 512 26.20 -8.36 -6.10
CA LYS A 512 27.28 -7.57 -6.72
C LYS A 512 28.34 -8.44 -7.41
N VAL A 513 28.32 -9.75 -7.20
CA VAL A 513 29.42 -10.64 -7.57
C VAL A 513 29.13 -11.48 -8.81
N ALA A 514 29.84 -11.20 -9.90
CA ALA A 514 29.63 -11.79 -11.23
C ALA A 514 29.67 -13.32 -11.31
N THR A 515 30.42 -13.96 -10.42
CA THR A 515 30.78 -15.37 -10.52
C THR A 515 29.58 -16.34 -10.52
N LEU A 516 28.43 -15.95 -9.97
CA LEU A 516 27.22 -16.78 -10.08
C LEU A 516 26.65 -16.76 -11.51
N MET A 517 26.60 -15.59 -12.15
CA MET A 517 26.12 -15.49 -13.52
C MET A 517 27.01 -16.31 -14.45
N ASP A 518 28.31 -16.30 -14.20
CA ASP A 518 29.27 -17.17 -14.90
C ASP A 518 28.99 -18.66 -14.63
N LEU A 519 28.73 -19.06 -13.38
CA LEU A 519 28.32 -20.44 -13.04
C LEU A 519 27.07 -20.85 -13.81
N LEU A 520 26.04 -19.99 -13.84
CA LEU A 520 24.78 -20.25 -14.53
C LEU A 520 24.94 -20.35 -16.06
N CYS A 521 26.05 -19.88 -16.64
CA CYS A 521 26.38 -20.15 -18.04
C CYS A 521 26.69 -21.62 -18.31
N TYR A 522 27.08 -22.38 -17.28
CA TYR A 522 27.38 -23.83 -17.38
C TYR A 522 26.17 -24.72 -17.01
N VAL A 523 25.12 -24.14 -16.43
CA VAL A 523 23.87 -24.84 -16.10
C VAL A 523 22.93 -24.74 -17.30
N ASP A 524 22.37 -25.87 -17.75
CA ASP A 524 21.30 -25.85 -18.75
C ASP A 524 19.97 -25.54 -18.05
N LEU A 525 19.42 -24.36 -18.34
CA LEU A 525 18.15 -23.88 -17.81
C LEU A 525 17.12 -23.90 -18.95
N PRO A 526 16.55 -25.06 -19.34
CA PRO A 526 15.73 -25.18 -20.53
C PRO A 526 14.40 -24.41 -20.42
N GLU A 527 13.83 -24.32 -19.21
CA GLU A 527 12.53 -23.69 -18.95
C GLU A 527 12.64 -22.21 -18.52
N LEU A 528 13.84 -21.62 -18.55
CA LEU A 528 14.04 -20.24 -18.09
C LEU A 528 13.37 -19.24 -19.02
N MET A 529 12.38 -18.52 -18.49
CA MET A 529 11.58 -17.53 -19.23
C MET A 529 11.70 -16.12 -18.67
N GLN A 530 12.03 -15.96 -17.38
CA GLN A 530 12.08 -14.67 -16.70
C GLN A 530 13.39 -14.50 -15.94
N VAL A 531 14.03 -13.36 -16.16
CA VAL A 531 15.23 -12.95 -15.42
C VAL A 531 15.04 -11.54 -14.90
N GLU A 532 15.31 -11.35 -13.62
CA GLU A 532 15.34 -10.06 -12.96
C GLU A 532 16.73 -9.83 -12.38
N ILE A 533 17.36 -8.72 -12.74
CA ILE A 533 18.67 -8.33 -12.22
C ILE A 533 18.47 -7.03 -11.45
N LEU A 534 18.60 -7.08 -10.12
CA LEU A 534 18.27 -5.99 -9.20
C LEU A 534 19.52 -5.28 -8.64
N VAL A 535 20.64 -5.40 -9.35
CA VAL A 535 21.95 -5.00 -8.83
C VAL A 535 22.30 -3.58 -9.28
N GLU A 536 22.35 -2.65 -8.33
CA GLU A 536 22.59 -1.21 -8.57
C GLU A 536 23.84 -0.91 -9.41
N GLU A 537 24.88 -1.74 -9.32
CA GLU A 537 26.19 -1.55 -9.98
C GLU A 537 26.57 -2.74 -10.86
N CYS A 538 25.60 -3.41 -11.49
CA CYS A 538 25.92 -4.51 -12.39
C CYS A 538 26.60 -4.00 -13.65
N ASP A 539 27.90 -4.31 -13.82
CA ASP A 539 28.56 -4.14 -15.11
C ASP A 539 27.83 -5.02 -16.15
N VAL A 540 27.42 -4.41 -17.27
CA VAL A 540 26.78 -5.09 -18.42
C VAL A 540 27.57 -6.35 -18.80
N SER A 541 28.90 -6.30 -18.67
CA SER A 541 29.79 -7.42 -19.00
C SER A 541 29.45 -8.70 -18.22
N VAL A 542 28.99 -8.56 -16.97
CA VAL A 542 28.64 -9.67 -16.06
C VAL A 542 27.43 -10.43 -16.56
N CYS A 543 26.39 -9.71 -16.97
CA CYS A 543 25.16 -10.34 -17.46
C CYS A 543 25.31 -10.79 -18.92
N ARG A 544 26.24 -10.22 -19.68
CA ARG A 544 26.37 -10.49 -21.11
C ARG A 544 26.65 -11.96 -21.40
N GLY A 545 27.56 -12.60 -20.65
CA GLY A 545 27.84 -14.03 -20.84
C GLY A 545 26.60 -14.89 -20.61
N PHE A 546 25.88 -14.63 -19.52
CA PHE A 546 24.64 -15.32 -19.19
C PHE A 546 23.55 -15.13 -20.25
N LEU A 547 23.34 -13.89 -20.71
CA LEU A 547 22.35 -13.58 -21.75
C LEU A 547 22.75 -14.12 -23.13
N GLN A 548 24.04 -14.32 -23.43
CA GLN A 548 24.47 -15.02 -24.64
C GLN A 548 24.05 -16.49 -24.63
N VAL A 549 24.10 -17.15 -23.46
CA VAL A 549 23.75 -18.57 -23.31
C VAL A 549 22.25 -18.78 -23.22
N HIS A 550 21.54 -17.96 -22.43
CA HIS A 550 20.13 -18.19 -22.09
C HIS A 550 19.16 -17.15 -22.64
N GLY A 551 19.64 -16.00 -23.12
CA GLY A 551 18.80 -14.87 -23.50
C GLY A 551 17.76 -15.18 -24.58
N TYR A 552 18.05 -16.12 -25.49
CA TYR A 552 17.11 -16.54 -26.52
C TYR A 552 15.85 -17.24 -25.97
N LYS A 553 15.86 -17.72 -24.72
CA LYS A 553 14.70 -18.35 -24.07
C LYS A 553 13.83 -17.32 -23.33
N LEU A 554 14.40 -16.16 -23.02
CA LEU A 554 13.78 -15.18 -22.15
C LEU A 554 12.61 -14.48 -22.84
N GLN A 555 11.53 -14.36 -22.09
CA GLN A 555 10.29 -13.68 -22.44
C GLN A 555 10.09 -12.40 -21.61
N HIS A 556 10.52 -12.46 -20.34
CA HIS A 556 10.49 -11.37 -19.38
C HIS A 556 11.91 -11.02 -18.94
N LEU A 557 12.27 -9.75 -18.99
CA LEU A 557 13.59 -9.29 -18.60
C LEU A 557 13.48 -7.99 -17.80
N ASP A 558 14.01 -7.99 -16.58
CA ASP A 558 14.15 -6.80 -15.73
C ASP A 558 15.64 -6.49 -15.54
N LEU A 559 16.06 -5.28 -15.93
CA LEU A 559 17.45 -4.83 -15.84
C LEU A 559 17.54 -3.47 -15.14
N PRO A 560 18.59 -3.25 -14.33
CA PRO A 560 18.90 -1.95 -13.78
C PRO A 560 19.57 -1.09 -14.86
N PHE A 561 19.29 0.21 -14.87
CA PHE A 561 20.04 1.17 -15.67
C PHE A 561 21.40 1.43 -15.00
N PRO A 562 22.53 1.55 -15.72
CA PRO A 562 22.70 1.58 -17.17
C PRO A 562 23.06 0.22 -17.79
N SER A 563 22.69 -0.91 -17.17
CA SER A 563 23.08 -2.25 -17.64
C SER A 563 22.45 -2.66 -18.99
N PHE A 564 21.85 -1.70 -19.69
CA PHE A 564 21.25 -1.82 -21.01
C PHE A 564 22.25 -1.50 -22.12
N SER A 565 22.38 -2.39 -23.09
CA SER A 565 23.11 -2.16 -24.35
C SER A 565 22.19 -2.34 -25.55
N SER A 566 22.48 -1.66 -26.66
CA SER A 566 21.62 -1.67 -27.86
C SER A 566 21.53 -3.04 -28.55
N ASP A 567 22.51 -3.92 -28.33
CA ASP A 567 22.54 -5.28 -28.86
C ASP A 567 21.72 -6.29 -28.04
N LEU A 568 21.16 -5.85 -26.89
CA LEU A 568 20.38 -6.70 -25.99
C LEU A 568 19.22 -7.39 -26.73
N PHE A 569 18.37 -6.62 -27.40
CA PHE A 569 17.18 -7.19 -28.05
C PHE A 569 17.47 -7.88 -29.37
N THR A 570 18.54 -7.49 -30.08
CA THR A 570 18.79 -8.01 -31.42
C THR A 570 19.56 -9.33 -31.39
N ASN A 571 20.50 -9.46 -30.45
CA ASN A 571 21.45 -10.56 -30.44
C ASN A 571 21.32 -11.44 -29.20
N LEU A 572 21.00 -10.85 -28.03
CA LEU A 572 21.01 -11.59 -26.77
C LEU A 572 19.63 -12.15 -26.44
N CYS A 573 18.59 -11.32 -26.53
CA CYS A 573 17.24 -11.63 -26.03
C CYS A 573 16.15 -11.35 -27.09
N PRO A 574 16.17 -12.05 -28.24
CA PRO A 574 15.24 -11.79 -29.35
C PRO A 574 13.78 -12.11 -29.03
N ASN A 575 13.50 -12.96 -28.04
CA ASN A 575 12.15 -13.43 -27.71
C ASN A 575 11.48 -12.68 -26.54
N VAL A 576 12.11 -11.60 -26.05
CA VAL A 576 11.56 -10.79 -24.96
C VAL A 576 10.36 -10.00 -25.45
N TRP A 577 9.20 -10.23 -24.84
CA TRP A 577 7.97 -9.49 -25.10
C TRP A 577 7.61 -8.51 -23.98
N SER A 578 8.16 -8.70 -22.78
CA SER A 578 7.99 -7.81 -21.63
C SER A 578 9.35 -7.40 -21.05
N PHE A 579 9.68 -6.12 -21.13
CA PHE A 579 10.93 -5.58 -20.60
C PHE A 579 10.67 -4.58 -19.48
N LYS A 580 11.36 -4.73 -18.35
CA LYS A 580 11.35 -3.77 -17.24
C LYS A 580 12.71 -3.08 -17.13
N LEU A 581 12.65 -1.76 -17.04
CA LEU A 581 13.78 -0.87 -16.89
C LEU A 581 13.71 -0.21 -15.52
N ASP A 582 14.60 -0.62 -14.62
CA ASP A 582 14.74 -0.01 -13.30
C ASP A 582 15.73 1.17 -13.35
N ILE A 583 15.27 2.36 -12.98
CA ILE A 583 16.08 3.59 -12.88
C ILE A 583 16.14 4.16 -11.45
N ALA A 584 15.91 3.32 -10.44
CA ALA A 584 15.80 3.73 -9.03
C ALA A 584 16.99 4.56 -8.55
N ASP A 585 18.22 4.10 -8.79
CA ASP A 585 19.41 4.69 -8.18
C ASP A 585 20.33 5.40 -9.17
N SER A 586 20.07 5.25 -10.46
CA SER A 586 21.02 5.68 -11.47
C SER A 586 20.84 7.15 -11.87
N LYS A 587 21.96 7.81 -12.12
CA LYS A 587 22.00 9.13 -12.76
C LYS A 587 21.85 8.91 -14.27
N VAL A 588 20.63 8.95 -14.78
CA VAL A 588 20.40 8.86 -16.22
C VAL A 588 20.93 10.13 -16.90
N PRO A 589 21.91 10.03 -17.81
CA PRO A 589 22.35 11.19 -18.59
C PRO A 589 21.17 11.79 -19.34
N ALA A 590 21.04 13.12 -19.34
CA ALA A 590 19.92 13.82 -19.99
C ALA A 590 19.80 13.50 -21.50
N ASN A 591 20.90 13.06 -22.12
CA ASN A 591 21.01 12.72 -23.53
C ASN A 591 21.21 11.21 -23.76
N ALA A 592 20.88 10.35 -22.79
CA ALA A 592 20.96 8.91 -22.97
C ALA A 592 19.96 8.48 -24.05
N ASN A 593 20.48 8.12 -25.23
CA ASN A 593 19.69 7.66 -26.35
C ASN A 593 19.54 6.14 -26.25
N ILE A 594 18.80 5.70 -25.23
CA ILE A 594 18.76 4.29 -24.80
C ILE A 594 18.35 3.38 -25.97
N PHE A 595 17.45 3.84 -26.84
CA PHE A 595 16.88 3.01 -27.89
C PHE A 595 17.35 3.35 -29.31
N SER A 596 18.27 4.32 -29.50
CA SER A 596 18.57 4.82 -30.86
C SER A 596 19.29 3.82 -31.76
N ASP A 597 20.00 2.85 -31.18
CA ASP A 597 20.78 1.84 -31.90
C ASP A 597 20.13 0.46 -31.87
N VAL A 598 18.94 0.32 -31.27
CA VAL A 598 18.24 -0.95 -31.17
C VAL A 598 17.63 -1.26 -32.54
N ARG A 599 18.13 -2.32 -33.20
CA ARG A 599 17.44 -2.86 -34.38
C ARG A 599 16.19 -3.60 -33.92
N PHE A 600 15.21 -3.63 -34.80
CA PHE A 600 13.83 -4.08 -34.58
C PHE A 600 13.71 -5.29 -33.64
N ASN A 601 12.97 -5.11 -32.54
CA ASN A 601 12.40 -6.23 -31.78
C ASN A 601 10.89 -6.23 -32.04
N ASP A 602 10.48 -7.19 -32.88
CA ASP A 602 9.09 -7.32 -33.33
C ASP A 602 8.21 -8.03 -32.31
N LEU A 603 8.73 -8.43 -31.14
CA LEU A 603 8.01 -9.17 -30.11
C LEU A 603 7.79 -8.36 -28.83
N LEU A 604 8.52 -7.27 -28.62
CA LEU A 604 8.35 -6.42 -27.43
C LEU A 604 6.97 -5.77 -27.43
N GLU A 605 6.07 -6.24 -26.56
CA GLU A 605 4.69 -5.74 -26.39
C GLU A 605 4.56 -4.78 -25.19
N GLU A 606 5.35 -5.02 -24.13
CA GLU A 606 5.28 -4.30 -22.86
C GLU A 606 6.63 -3.73 -22.43
N LEU A 607 6.62 -2.44 -22.08
CA LEU A 607 7.75 -1.74 -21.46
C LEU A 607 7.35 -1.22 -20.07
N HIS A 608 7.97 -1.74 -19.03
CA HIS A 608 7.80 -1.30 -17.65
C HIS A 608 8.96 -0.37 -17.27
N ILE A 609 8.65 0.80 -16.73
CA ILE A 609 9.64 1.79 -16.27
C ILE A 609 9.40 2.01 -14.78
N TYR A 610 10.34 1.56 -13.97
CA TYR A 610 10.31 1.74 -12.52
C TYR A 610 11.29 2.84 -12.12
N ALA A 611 10.84 3.80 -11.32
CA ALA A 611 11.68 4.86 -10.77
C ALA A 611 11.50 4.95 -9.27
N ALA A 612 12.55 5.21 -8.49
CA ALA A 612 12.37 5.32 -7.05
C ALA A 612 11.39 6.46 -6.69
N PRO A 613 10.54 6.32 -5.65
CA PRO A 613 9.51 7.31 -5.32
C PRO A 613 10.02 8.73 -5.04
N HIS A 614 11.30 8.86 -4.68
CA HIS A 614 11.95 10.14 -4.42
C HIS A 614 12.42 10.86 -5.71
N LYS A 615 12.47 10.16 -6.85
CA LYS A 615 12.81 10.74 -8.16
C LYS A 615 11.67 11.63 -8.62
N LYS A 616 12.03 12.77 -9.20
CA LYS A 616 11.06 13.74 -9.72
C LYS A 616 10.80 13.41 -11.18
N GLU A 617 9.64 13.81 -11.69
CA GLU A 617 9.34 13.72 -13.13
C GLU A 617 10.47 14.31 -14.01
N ARG A 618 11.21 15.32 -13.53
CA ARG A 618 12.34 15.91 -14.27
C ARG A 618 13.48 14.93 -14.56
N ASP A 619 13.63 13.90 -13.73
CA ASP A 619 14.69 12.90 -13.84
C ASP A 619 14.36 11.91 -14.98
N LEU A 620 13.11 11.91 -15.46
CA LEU A 620 12.62 11.17 -16.62
C LEU A 620 12.71 11.94 -17.95
N ARG A 621 13.38 13.09 -18.00
CA ARG A 621 13.46 13.90 -19.24
C ARG A 621 14.17 13.21 -20.39
N PHE A 622 15.03 12.23 -20.12
CA PHE A 622 15.66 11.44 -21.19
C PHE A 622 14.61 10.73 -22.07
N LEU A 623 13.44 10.41 -21.51
CA LEU A 623 12.31 9.82 -22.24
C LEU A 623 11.69 10.77 -23.29
N GLU A 624 11.93 12.09 -23.22
CA GLU A 624 11.46 13.03 -24.24
C GLU A 624 12.10 12.76 -25.61
N ASN A 625 13.30 12.17 -25.62
CA ASN A 625 14.11 11.90 -26.82
C ASN A 625 14.09 10.44 -27.27
N VAL A 626 13.37 9.56 -26.57
CA VAL A 626 13.27 8.15 -26.96
C VAL A 626 12.45 8.02 -28.23
N ASP A 627 12.99 7.29 -29.20
CA ASP A 627 12.30 6.88 -30.41
C ASP A 627 11.84 5.41 -30.29
N PHE A 628 10.54 5.18 -30.39
CA PHE A 628 9.94 3.85 -30.37
C PHE A 628 9.64 3.28 -31.77
N SER A 629 10.09 3.95 -32.84
CA SER A 629 9.82 3.54 -34.23
C SER A 629 10.33 2.14 -34.57
N GLY A 630 11.33 1.64 -33.83
CA GLY A 630 11.89 0.30 -33.99
C GLY A 630 11.10 -0.83 -33.29
N PHE A 631 10.05 -0.54 -32.53
CA PHE A 631 9.28 -1.54 -31.77
C PHE A 631 7.85 -1.65 -32.27
N PHE A 632 7.64 -2.40 -33.36
CA PHE A 632 6.34 -2.44 -34.03
C PHE A 632 5.22 -3.11 -33.23
N SER A 633 5.58 -4.02 -32.31
CA SER A 633 4.61 -4.71 -31.45
C SER A 633 4.40 -4.04 -30.10
N LEU A 634 5.19 -3.00 -29.78
CA LEU A 634 5.09 -2.32 -28.50
C LEU A 634 3.72 -1.65 -28.43
N ALA A 635 2.93 -2.04 -27.43
CA ALA A 635 1.56 -1.57 -27.25
C ALA A 635 1.38 -0.83 -25.93
N ASN A 636 2.10 -1.25 -24.88
CA ASN A 636 1.91 -0.76 -23.52
C ASN A 636 3.21 -0.28 -22.88
N ILE A 637 3.15 0.90 -22.25
CA ILE A 637 4.18 1.42 -21.36
C ILE A 637 3.59 1.55 -19.95
N TYR A 638 4.21 0.91 -18.97
CA TYR A 638 3.81 0.98 -17.56
C TYR A 638 4.80 1.84 -16.78
N LEU A 639 4.29 2.84 -16.06
CA LEU A 639 5.07 3.73 -15.20
C LEU A 639 4.84 3.33 -13.73
N GLU A 640 5.56 2.32 -13.25
CA GLU A 640 5.27 1.58 -12.01
C GLU A 640 5.31 2.42 -10.73
N SER A 641 5.94 3.60 -10.77
CA SER A 641 6.12 4.48 -9.60
C SER A 641 5.37 5.80 -9.69
N PHE A 642 4.52 5.95 -10.70
CA PHE A 642 3.79 7.19 -10.95
C PHE A 642 2.28 6.98 -10.78
N SER A 643 1.56 8.05 -10.47
CA SER A 643 0.10 8.07 -10.51
C SER A 643 -0.36 9.23 -11.37
N TRP A 644 -1.42 9.02 -12.16
CA TRP A 644 -1.91 10.09 -13.02
C TRP A 644 -2.43 11.27 -12.18
N PRO A 645 -2.06 12.51 -12.52
CA PRO A 645 -2.65 13.67 -11.87
C PRO A 645 -4.15 13.73 -12.21
N THR A 646 -4.98 13.95 -11.21
CA THR A 646 -6.45 14.04 -11.38
C THR A 646 -6.93 15.47 -11.64
N GLU A 647 -6.13 16.47 -11.24
CA GLU A 647 -6.45 17.89 -11.34
C GLU A 647 -5.96 18.52 -12.65
N GLN A 648 -6.77 19.40 -13.26
CA GLN A 648 -6.46 20.01 -14.56
C GLN A 648 -5.13 20.80 -14.59
N CYS A 649 -4.80 21.50 -13.50
CA CYS A 649 -3.56 22.26 -13.39
C CYS A 649 -2.34 21.33 -13.30
N ALA A 650 -2.44 20.24 -12.54
CA ALA A 650 -1.38 19.23 -12.42
C ALA A 650 -1.20 18.47 -13.75
N ILE A 651 -2.30 18.09 -14.41
CA ILE A 651 -2.31 17.49 -15.76
C ILE A 651 -1.53 18.37 -16.75
N THR A 652 -1.75 19.69 -16.72
CA THR A 652 -1.09 20.62 -17.66
C THR A 652 0.42 20.74 -17.43
N LYS A 653 0.88 20.51 -16.19
CA LYS A 653 2.30 20.65 -15.80
C LYS A 653 3.06 19.33 -15.80
N SER A 654 2.37 18.20 -15.74
CA SER A 654 2.99 16.87 -15.64
C SER A 654 3.74 16.52 -16.91
N LEU A 655 5.01 16.16 -16.75
CA LEU A 655 5.83 15.62 -17.84
C LEU A 655 5.26 14.28 -18.30
N MET A 656 4.78 13.43 -17.37
CA MET A 656 4.28 12.09 -17.69
C MET A 656 3.04 12.16 -18.56
N VAL A 657 2.12 13.09 -18.28
CA VAL A 657 0.96 13.33 -19.15
C VAL A 657 1.39 13.77 -20.55
N ARG A 658 2.40 14.67 -20.65
CA ARG A 658 2.93 15.12 -21.94
C ARG A 658 3.55 13.97 -22.73
N LEU A 659 4.33 13.11 -22.07
CA LEU A 659 4.93 11.93 -22.68
C LEU A 659 3.87 10.93 -23.11
N ALA A 660 2.89 10.59 -22.25
CA ALA A 660 1.80 9.69 -22.60
C ALA A 660 0.97 10.20 -23.80
N GLU A 661 0.66 11.50 -23.86
CA GLU A 661 -0.02 12.11 -25.03
C GLU A 661 0.86 12.06 -26.29
N LYS A 662 2.17 12.33 -26.16
CA LYS A 662 3.12 12.23 -27.28
C LYS A 662 3.20 10.79 -27.80
N TRP A 663 3.38 9.82 -26.90
CA TRP A 663 3.54 8.42 -27.23
C TRP A 663 2.30 7.83 -27.90
N TRP A 664 1.12 8.20 -27.41
CA TRP A 664 -0.15 7.85 -28.04
C TRP A 664 -0.29 8.44 -29.45
N LEU A 665 0.09 9.69 -29.65
CA LEU A 665 -0.06 10.39 -30.94
C LEU A 665 0.95 9.92 -32.00
N GLU A 666 2.21 9.71 -31.61
CA GLU A 666 3.30 9.38 -32.53
C GLU A 666 3.36 7.88 -32.85
N TRP A 667 3.11 7.01 -31.86
CA TRP A 667 3.28 5.56 -32.00
C TRP A 667 2.04 4.72 -31.62
N GLY A 668 0.95 5.33 -31.15
CA GLY A 668 -0.25 4.58 -30.73
C GLY A 668 -0.11 3.85 -29.38
N LEU A 669 0.92 4.19 -28.60
CA LEU A 669 1.27 3.51 -27.35
C LEU A 669 0.32 3.89 -26.20
N ARG A 670 -0.16 2.88 -25.46
CA ARG A 670 -0.95 3.07 -24.25
C ARG A 670 -0.02 3.21 -23.06
N THR A 671 -0.22 4.23 -22.24
CA THR A 671 0.55 4.41 -21.01
C THR A 671 -0.33 4.18 -19.80
N ALA A 672 0.14 3.38 -18.85
CA ALA A 672 -0.53 3.13 -17.58
C ALA A 672 0.35 3.53 -16.39
N ASP A 673 -0.28 3.92 -15.28
CA ASP A 673 0.41 4.31 -14.05
C ASP A 673 0.65 3.10 -13.12
N ALA A 674 1.16 3.33 -11.91
CA ALA A 674 1.42 2.32 -10.88
C ALA A 674 0.20 1.45 -10.53
N ASN A 675 -1.01 2.00 -10.71
CA ASN A 675 -2.26 1.30 -10.45
C ASN A 675 -2.80 0.60 -11.71
N ARG A 676 -1.98 0.46 -12.75
CA ARG A 676 -2.36 -0.03 -14.09
C ARG A 676 -3.52 0.76 -14.70
N THR A 677 -3.74 2.00 -14.28
CA THR A 677 -4.79 2.84 -14.86
C THR A 677 -4.24 3.47 -16.13
N ALA A 678 -4.85 3.18 -17.27
CA ALA A 678 -4.44 3.79 -18.55
C ALA A 678 -4.74 5.30 -18.57
N TRP A 679 -3.80 6.10 -19.08
CA TRP A 679 -4.06 7.50 -19.37
C TRP A 679 -5.11 7.63 -20.46
N LYS A 680 -6.18 8.39 -20.16
CA LYS A 680 -7.22 8.73 -21.13
C LYS A 680 -7.11 10.22 -21.42
N PRO A 681 -6.71 10.61 -22.65
CA PRO A 681 -6.68 12.01 -23.04
C PRO A 681 -8.05 12.64 -22.77
N ARG A 682 -8.07 13.70 -21.94
CA ARG A 682 -9.32 14.45 -21.74
C ARG A 682 -9.64 15.16 -23.03
N LEU A 683 -10.92 15.11 -23.45
CA LEU A 683 -11.41 15.92 -24.56
C LEU A 683 -10.98 17.37 -24.32
N LYS A 684 -10.01 17.83 -25.10
CA LYS A 684 -9.61 19.24 -25.10
C LYS A 684 -10.86 19.96 -25.56
N ALA A 685 -11.56 20.63 -24.63
CA ALA A 685 -12.71 21.45 -24.98
C ALA A 685 -12.28 22.29 -26.19
N PRO A 686 -13.03 22.25 -27.30
CA PRO A 686 -12.63 22.92 -28.53
C PRO A 686 -12.24 24.33 -28.11
N ARG A 687 -10.95 24.68 -28.28
CA ARG A 687 -10.45 26.01 -27.91
C ARG A 687 -11.43 26.95 -28.57
N SER A 688 -12.24 27.66 -27.77
CA SER A 688 -13.19 28.60 -28.33
C SER A 688 -12.32 29.51 -29.17
N SER A 689 -12.46 29.40 -30.49
CA SER A 689 -11.68 30.19 -31.41
C SER A 689 -12.08 31.59 -31.06
N ARG A 690 -11.27 32.26 -30.25
CA ARG A 690 -11.49 33.62 -29.82
C ARG A 690 -11.54 34.35 -31.15
N ARG A 691 -12.76 34.68 -31.61
CA ARG A 691 -12.99 35.41 -32.84
C ARG A 691 -12.17 36.67 -32.66
N VAL A 692 -10.98 36.68 -33.23
CA VAL A 692 -10.21 37.89 -33.43
C VAL A 692 -11.10 38.66 -34.37
N THR A 693 -11.86 39.61 -33.82
CA THR A 693 -12.59 40.62 -34.56
C THR A 693 -11.54 41.52 -35.22
N GLY A 694 -10.91 40.98 -36.26
CA GLY A 694 -10.13 41.73 -37.21
C GLY A 694 -11.08 42.69 -37.91
N ARG A 695 -11.05 43.96 -37.49
CA ARG A 695 -11.49 45.10 -38.31
C ARG A 695 -10.75 44.99 -39.64
N ARG A 696 -11.41 44.46 -40.67
CA ARG A 696 -11.02 44.65 -42.06
C ARG A 696 -11.17 46.14 -42.37
N GLN A 697 -10.05 46.85 -42.46
CA GLN A 697 -9.98 48.05 -43.28
C GLN A 697 -10.03 47.59 -44.75
N LEU A 698 -11.12 47.93 -45.43
CA LEU A 698 -11.20 47.92 -46.88
C LEU A 698 -10.39 49.11 -47.39
N ALA A 699 -9.19 48.84 -47.90
CA ALA A 699 -8.47 49.78 -48.74
C ALA A 699 -8.77 49.42 -50.20
N THR A 700 -9.58 50.26 -50.83
CA THR A 700 -9.70 50.47 -52.28
C THR A 700 -8.36 50.91 -52.88
N LEU A 701 -7.99 50.36 -54.04
CA LEU A 701 -7.18 50.92 -55.15
C LEU A 701 -7.18 49.84 -56.25
N ARG A 702 -7.72 50.03 -57.47
CA ARG A 702 -7.21 50.84 -58.59
C ARG A 702 -5.75 50.60 -58.92
#